data_AF-A0A970E9Q9-F1
#
_entry.id   AF-A0A970E9Q9-F1
#
_cell.length_a   1.000
_cell.length_b   1.000
_cell.length_c   1.000
_cell.angle_alpha   90.00
_cell.angle_beta   90.00
_cell.angle_gamma   90.00
#
_symmetry.space_group_name_H-M   'P 1'
#
loop_
_entity.id
_entity.type
_entity.pdbx_description
1 polymer ?
#
loop_
_entity_poly.entity_id
_entity_poly.type
_entity_poly.pdbx_seq_one_letter_code
_entity_poly.pdbx_strand_id
1 'polypeptide(L)'
;MPKVQIWIDGKEIWAEEGSNLLEAALAAGIHIPHLCHDPRLKPFGSCRLCFVEIEGGRAPVPACGQVVTPGLKVTTENETIRKLRKTALSLLMTEHCGDCIAPCQLACPAHIDIQGYIAHIANGRRDAAAALIREQMPFASVCGRVCPRFCEDACRRNIVDEPVAICALKRYAGDFDLENFNSYAATPLPDTGKRVAVVGGGPAGLTAAYYLALAGHRVTVYDRGPELGGMLRYGIPEYRLPKAILDQEIKLITDLCAEVRLGQVLGKDFTLDELRQSYDAVFLGLGSQAAQMLGLPGEDSPGILNGIGFLRAVVEGNAPDLGRNVVVVGGGNTAMDAARTALRLGAEKVTVVYRRSREEMPANMQEIEEAEEEGVKFLLLANPQGYVCREGKLEELECIRMELGEPDASGRRRPVAIKGSEFTIPVDTVILAIGQTLEKETAATCGLELCDRGNLQADPQTGATCQEGVFAAGDCVTGPKTVVEAVGAAKRAALAIDQYLRGEPVVPAKEEFNCTMGENWEDIDPALFADREKLSRQSETILPAAERKADFREYNLGLTREAALRETKRCLSCGCQDAFDCELRRLCGAYDVDIKVLGTHEKRYDVVSGDYLVQDANKCILCGNCVRICQEVQDSGAMGFVNRGFETTVRQFQGPALSRSRLDAYGLCISACPTGALVAAQPFAKPGPFKAEKVVATTCTRCSMGCELEMHVSRDQIVAVTTPLRGGKNDGILCHKGYFAAHYVHGKERLTEPLLRDGGSLQPVSWDKAIGAAAAILEHVKKLQGAGGLAVLASPALTNEENYLLQKLAREVLETNNIAGTGAAESGVAFAAASFSDIAESDMILVTGADLTGDFPVLAAMVRKAAEGGGKLAIISEQPTMLDKYATHSLLVNTGCTEKVLTALYGLAGDQDLLAAGAKMPCRTEDMRRLLDELSRLLRVGIARLAAMLQDLSAAARPVVIVAGDSVGCREQELLAGLLAACGKKEKLLVMHAGGNTRGQLEMGVHPDLLPGRRPVSAVAAAPRHAGFTLPDLLVKISRGDIGAVLVAGDDLELTERVFGPETLVIAMATTWRKDLARADVVLPLATFAETDGTIVNSEGRLLPVRAALPPLTGRSNLAVMAALAAAMGKKFPATAAEVLAEAQSAWGVDLAAQDGKKEAAS
;
A
#
# COMPACT_ATOMS: atom_id res chain seq x y z
N MET A 1 32.25 -13.27 19.52
CA MET A 1 32.67 -14.57 20.10
C MET A 1 33.38 -15.40 19.02
N PRO A 2 34.09 -16.52 19.31
CA PRO A 2 34.66 -17.33 18.23
C PRO A 2 33.54 -17.91 17.35
N LYS A 3 33.77 -18.00 16.03
CA LYS A 3 32.86 -18.68 15.11
C LYS A 3 33.09 -20.19 15.20
N VAL A 4 32.01 -20.94 15.33
CA VAL A 4 32.01 -22.40 15.44
C VAL A 4 31.19 -23.02 14.31
N GLN A 5 31.56 -24.25 13.96
CA GLN A 5 30.95 -25.01 12.88
C GLN A 5 29.72 -25.77 13.39
N ILE A 6 28.58 -25.60 12.69
CA ILE A 6 27.32 -26.30 12.95
C ILE A 6 26.68 -26.77 11.64
N TRP A 7 25.72 -27.69 11.71
CA TRP A 7 24.99 -28.22 10.55
C TRP A 7 23.48 -28.05 10.73
N ILE A 8 22.82 -27.52 9.71
CA ILE A 8 21.36 -27.43 9.64
C ILE A 8 20.89 -28.11 8.36
N ASP A 9 20.08 -29.16 8.47
CA ASP A 9 19.62 -30.00 7.34
C ASP A 9 20.77 -30.49 6.45
N GLY A 10 21.89 -30.86 7.08
CA GLY A 10 23.11 -31.30 6.40
C GLY A 10 23.96 -30.17 5.80
N LYS A 11 23.47 -28.92 5.76
CA LYS A 11 24.23 -27.74 5.31
C LYS A 11 25.16 -27.25 6.43
N GLU A 12 26.43 -27.14 6.11
CA GLU A 12 27.44 -26.56 7.01
C GLU A 12 27.31 -25.03 7.07
N ILE A 13 27.28 -24.48 8.29
CA ILE A 13 27.28 -23.02 8.53
C ILE A 13 28.24 -22.66 9.67
N TRP A 14 28.75 -21.43 9.62
CA TRP A 14 29.65 -20.86 10.62
C TRP A 14 28.92 -19.75 11.39
N ALA A 15 28.73 -19.96 12.69
CA ALA A 15 27.98 -19.04 13.55
C ALA A 15 28.76 -18.72 14.83
N GLU A 16 28.46 -17.59 15.46
CA GLU A 16 29.12 -17.23 16.72
C GLU A 16 28.71 -18.19 17.84
N GLU A 17 29.68 -18.74 18.56
CA GLU A 17 29.42 -19.59 19.72
C GLU A 17 28.60 -18.83 20.78
N GLY A 18 27.57 -19.47 21.33
CA GLY A 18 26.66 -18.85 22.30
C GLY A 18 25.57 -17.95 21.70
N SER A 19 25.61 -17.68 20.40
CA SER A 19 24.53 -16.95 19.71
C SER A 19 23.24 -17.77 19.62
N ASN A 20 22.12 -17.09 19.35
CA ASN A 20 20.83 -17.73 19.22
C ASN A 20 20.77 -18.59 17.94
N LEU A 21 20.31 -19.84 18.03
CA LEU A 21 20.27 -20.76 16.88
C LEU A 21 19.32 -20.28 15.76
N LEU A 22 18.15 -19.73 16.10
CA LEU A 22 17.23 -19.19 15.09
C LEU A 22 17.87 -18.01 14.35
N GLU A 23 18.54 -17.12 15.09
CA GLU A 23 19.27 -16.00 14.49
C GLU A 23 20.42 -16.43 13.60
N ALA A 24 21.19 -17.43 14.04
CA ALA A 24 22.28 -18.01 13.27
C ALA A 24 21.77 -18.66 11.96
N ALA A 25 20.64 -19.37 12.01
CA ALA A 25 20.01 -19.94 10.82
C ALA A 25 19.57 -18.86 9.83
N LEU A 26 18.87 -17.82 10.32
CA LEU A 26 18.38 -16.72 9.48
C LEU A 26 19.54 -15.92 8.86
N ALA A 27 20.62 -15.68 9.60
CA ALA A 27 21.83 -15.04 9.09
C ALA A 27 22.53 -15.88 7.99
N ALA A 28 22.39 -17.20 8.02
CA ALA A 28 22.90 -18.11 7.00
C ALA A 28 21.93 -18.34 5.81
N GLY A 29 20.83 -17.58 5.76
CA GLY A 29 19.78 -17.71 4.74
C GLY A 29 18.93 -18.97 4.88
N ILE A 30 18.89 -19.58 6.07
CA ILE A 30 18.09 -20.77 6.36
C ILE A 30 16.83 -20.34 7.11
N HIS A 31 15.67 -20.47 6.46
CA HIS A 31 14.40 -20.07 7.03
C HIS A 31 13.81 -21.17 7.92
N ILE A 32 13.70 -20.87 9.23
CA ILE A 32 12.96 -21.70 10.19
C ILE A 32 11.64 -20.98 10.48
N PRO A 33 10.45 -21.60 10.30
CA PRO A 33 9.14 -20.96 10.51
C PRO A 33 8.99 -20.31 11.90
N HIS A 34 8.49 -19.07 11.95
CA HIS A 34 8.24 -18.34 13.18
C HIS A 34 7.22 -17.21 12.99
N LEU A 35 6.50 -16.85 14.06
CA LEU A 35 5.58 -15.70 14.10
C LEU A 35 5.81 -14.80 15.34
N CYS A 36 6.24 -15.37 16.47
CA CYS A 36 6.47 -14.62 17.72
C CYS A 36 7.93 -14.16 17.92
N HIS A 37 8.76 -14.28 16.89
CA HIS A 37 10.16 -13.87 16.95
C HIS A 37 10.34 -12.57 16.18
N ASP A 38 11.05 -11.64 16.82
CA ASP A 38 11.45 -10.35 16.29
C ASP A 38 12.89 -10.12 16.78
N PRO A 39 13.83 -9.71 15.91
CA PRO A 39 15.25 -9.56 16.29
C PRO A 39 15.49 -8.47 17.35
N ARG A 40 14.52 -7.56 17.55
CA ARG A 40 14.58 -6.50 18.57
C ARG A 40 14.10 -6.99 19.95
N LEU A 41 13.56 -8.20 20.03
CA LEU A 41 12.98 -8.79 21.24
C LEU A 41 13.80 -9.95 21.77
N LYS A 42 13.74 -10.17 23.09
CA LYS A 42 14.31 -11.39 23.68
C LYS A 42 13.55 -12.64 23.17
N PRO A 43 14.16 -13.83 23.13
CA PRO A 43 13.42 -15.02 22.74
C PRO A 43 12.28 -15.36 23.72
N PHE A 44 11.11 -15.73 23.17
CA PHE A 44 9.90 -16.05 23.96
C PHE A 44 9.35 -17.45 23.65
N GLY A 45 9.35 -17.85 22.37
CA GLY A 45 8.96 -19.21 21.96
C GLY A 45 7.48 -19.55 22.09
N SER A 46 6.57 -18.57 22.13
CA SER A 46 5.13 -18.80 22.29
C SER A 46 4.45 -19.43 21.08
N CYS A 47 4.84 -19.07 19.85
CA CYS A 47 4.20 -19.59 18.63
C CYS A 47 4.52 -21.07 18.35
N ARG A 48 5.61 -21.61 18.94
CA ARG A 48 6.06 -23.00 18.76
C ARG A 48 6.36 -23.44 17.32
N LEU A 49 6.46 -22.51 16.37
CA LEU A 49 6.74 -22.85 14.96
C LEU A 49 8.21 -23.17 14.70
N CYS A 50 9.12 -22.57 15.47
CA CYS A 50 10.56 -22.75 15.30
C CYS A 50 11.09 -24.07 15.91
N PHE A 51 10.24 -25.08 16.09
CA PHE A 51 10.68 -26.39 16.54
C PHE A 51 11.67 -27.00 15.54
N VAL A 52 12.76 -27.55 16.10
CA VAL A 52 13.82 -28.26 15.40
C VAL A 52 14.23 -29.48 16.21
N GLU A 53 14.75 -30.50 15.55
CA GLU A 53 15.36 -31.66 16.21
C GLU A 53 16.87 -31.49 16.26
N ILE A 54 17.46 -31.73 17.43
CA ILE A 54 18.92 -31.74 17.61
C ILE A 54 19.38 -33.20 17.66
N GLU A 55 20.47 -33.53 16.97
CA GLU A 55 21.05 -34.89 16.99
C GLU A 55 21.35 -35.33 18.45
N GLY A 56 20.82 -36.50 18.84
CA GLY A 56 20.94 -37.01 20.22
C GLY A 56 19.92 -36.40 21.22
N GLY A 57 19.08 -35.47 20.79
CA GLY A 57 17.98 -34.92 21.58
C GLY A 57 16.82 -35.90 21.75
N ARG A 58 16.10 -35.78 22.89
CA ARG A 58 14.94 -36.65 23.20
C ARG A 58 13.64 -36.23 22.52
N ALA A 59 13.52 -34.95 22.16
CA ALA A 59 12.32 -34.36 21.56
C ALA A 59 12.68 -33.08 20.79
N PRO A 60 11.82 -32.62 19.85
CA PRO A 60 11.98 -31.33 19.20
C PRO A 60 11.99 -30.17 20.21
N VAL A 61 12.86 -29.19 19.99
CA VAL A 61 13.07 -28.02 20.86
C VAL A 61 12.93 -26.72 20.04
N PRO A 62 12.50 -25.60 20.65
CA PRO A 62 12.35 -24.34 19.92
C PRO A 62 13.72 -23.75 19.62
N ALA A 63 14.05 -23.54 18.34
CA ALA A 63 15.33 -22.97 17.90
C ALA A 63 15.62 -21.61 18.54
N CYS A 64 14.59 -20.78 18.75
CA CYS A 64 14.76 -19.48 19.40
C CYS A 64 15.21 -19.60 20.88
N GLY A 65 15.06 -20.76 21.53
CA GLY A 65 15.53 -20.99 22.89
C GLY A 65 16.90 -21.69 22.97
N GLN A 66 17.50 -22.02 21.82
CA GLN A 66 18.77 -22.76 21.76
C GLN A 66 19.93 -21.84 21.45
N VAL A 67 21.10 -22.20 21.98
CA VAL A 67 22.37 -21.53 21.73
C VAL A 67 23.24 -22.37 20.79
N VAL A 68 24.03 -21.69 19.98
CA VAL A 68 25.00 -22.31 19.07
C VAL A 68 26.17 -22.87 19.89
N THR A 69 26.43 -24.16 19.73
CA THR A 69 27.59 -24.86 20.30
C THR A 69 28.41 -25.54 19.20
N PRO A 70 29.72 -25.75 19.39
CA PRO A 70 30.54 -26.46 18.40
C PRO A 70 29.98 -27.86 18.12
N GLY A 71 29.85 -28.23 16.84
CA GLY A 71 29.39 -29.59 16.48
C GLY A 71 27.88 -29.76 16.46
N LEU A 72 27.09 -28.70 16.71
CA LEU A 72 25.63 -28.78 16.74
C LEU A 72 25.07 -29.21 15.38
N LYS A 73 24.21 -30.21 15.37
CA LYS A 73 23.51 -30.70 14.18
C LYS A 73 22.01 -30.67 14.38
N VAL A 74 21.32 -30.03 13.44
CA VAL A 74 19.91 -29.66 13.55
C VAL A 74 19.16 -30.11 12.31
N THR A 75 17.99 -30.73 12.52
CA THR A 75 17.01 -31.02 11.48
C THR A 75 15.82 -30.07 11.65
N THR A 76 15.48 -29.32 10.60
CA THR A 76 14.39 -28.33 10.65
C THR A 76 13.09 -28.83 10.05
N GLU A 77 13.12 -29.93 9.28
CA GLU A 77 11.94 -30.49 8.63
C GLU A 77 11.95 -32.02 8.68
N ASN A 78 10.87 -32.60 9.19
CA ASN A 78 10.53 -34.02 9.14
C ASN A 78 9.04 -34.21 9.48
N GLU A 79 8.51 -35.43 9.42
CA GLU A 79 7.09 -35.67 9.71
C GLU A 79 6.64 -35.23 11.11
N THR A 80 7.50 -35.41 12.13
CA THR A 80 7.21 -35.03 13.52
C THR A 80 7.10 -33.52 13.66
N ILE A 81 8.09 -32.78 13.14
CA ILE A 81 8.12 -31.32 13.15
C ILE A 81 6.95 -30.76 12.35
N ARG A 82 6.64 -31.33 11.17
CA ARG A 82 5.49 -30.91 10.34
C ARG A 82 4.18 -31.03 11.10
N LYS A 83 3.96 -32.16 11.81
CA LYS A 83 2.77 -32.36 12.67
C LYS A 83 2.72 -31.35 13.81
N LEU A 84 3.83 -31.09 14.50
CA LEU A 84 3.90 -30.11 15.58
C LEU A 84 3.57 -28.69 15.10
N ARG A 85 4.14 -28.27 13.96
CA ARG A 85 3.86 -26.96 13.36
C ARG A 85 2.41 -26.83 12.94
N LYS A 86 1.84 -27.85 12.29
CA LYS A 86 0.41 -27.88 11.94
C LYS A 86 -0.47 -27.71 13.17
N THR A 87 -0.23 -28.48 14.24
CA THR A 87 -0.99 -28.35 15.50
C THR A 87 -0.84 -26.96 16.12
N ALA A 88 0.38 -26.40 16.14
CA ALA A 88 0.63 -25.06 16.67
C ALA A 88 -0.13 -23.98 15.89
N LEU A 89 -0.12 -24.05 14.55
CA LEU A 89 -0.89 -23.14 13.70
C LEU A 89 -2.39 -23.29 13.93
N SER A 90 -2.91 -24.53 13.99
CA SER A 90 -4.32 -24.78 14.28
C SER A 90 -4.76 -24.16 15.60
N LEU A 91 -3.93 -24.23 16.65
CA LEU A 91 -4.19 -23.59 17.94
C LEU A 91 -4.12 -22.05 17.88
N LEU A 92 -3.16 -21.48 17.14
CA LEU A 92 -3.09 -20.02 16.95
C LEU A 92 -4.32 -19.48 16.21
N MET A 93 -4.84 -20.26 15.25
CA MET A 93 -6.02 -19.89 14.47
C MET A 93 -7.32 -19.86 15.28
N THR A 94 -7.37 -20.41 16.50
CA THR A 94 -8.59 -20.31 17.32
C THR A 94 -8.89 -18.87 17.77
N GLU A 95 -7.88 -18.00 17.76
CA GLU A 95 -8.02 -16.58 18.12
C GLU A 95 -8.19 -15.66 16.89
N HIS A 96 -7.90 -16.16 15.68
CA HIS A 96 -7.99 -15.38 14.45
C HIS A 96 -9.28 -15.74 13.67
N CYS A 97 -10.25 -14.83 13.68
CA CYS A 97 -11.53 -14.95 12.99
C CYS A 97 -11.81 -13.82 11.96
N GLY A 98 -10.88 -12.87 11.77
CA GLY A 98 -11.05 -11.77 10.80
C GLY A 98 -10.91 -12.21 9.34
N ASP A 99 -11.62 -11.54 8.43
CA ASP A 99 -11.51 -11.78 6.99
C ASP A 99 -10.09 -11.44 6.49
N CYS A 100 -9.37 -12.44 5.94
CA CYS A 100 -8.07 -12.22 5.29
C CYS A 100 -8.26 -11.46 3.97
N ILE A 101 -9.14 -11.98 3.12
CA ILE A 101 -9.55 -11.41 1.84
C ILE A 101 -11.03 -11.06 1.94
N ALA A 102 -11.44 -9.97 1.29
CA ALA A 102 -12.83 -9.54 1.34
C ALA A 102 -13.76 -10.63 0.76
N PRO A 103 -14.91 -10.95 1.40
CA PRO A 103 -15.82 -11.99 0.92
C PRO A 103 -16.32 -11.76 -0.52
N CYS A 104 -16.50 -10.50 -0.92
CA CYS A 104 -16.89 -10.16 -2.28
C CYS A 104 -15.85 -10.57 -3.34
N GLN A 105 -14.55 -10.56 -3.01
CA GLN A 105 -13.48 -11.01 -3.90
C GLN A 105 -13.43 -12.55 -3.97
N LEU A 106 -13.65 -13.25 -2.84
CA LEU A 106 -13.75 -14.71 -2.82
C LEU A 106 -14.95 -15.21 -3.66
N ALA A 107 -16.08 -14.51 -3.58
CA ALA A 107 -17.27 -14.82 -4.36
C ALA A 107 -17.16 -14.49 -5.86
N CYS A 108 -16.20 -13.65 -6.26
CA CYS A 108 -16.00 -13.31 -7.67
C CYS A 108 -15.29 -14.47 -8.39
N PRO A 109 -15.87 -15.07 -9.45
CA PRO A 109 -15.19 -16.16 -10.18
C PRO A 109 -13.87 -15.77 -10.85
N ALA A 110 -13.67 -14.48 -11.10
CA ALA A 110 -12.42 -13.92 -11.61
C ALA A 110 -11.45 -13.45 -10.51
N HIS A 111 -11.85 -13.52 -9.23
CA HIS A 111 -11.07 -13.11 -8.05
C HIS A 111 -10.49 -11.69 -8.11
N ILE A 112 -11.25 -10.75 -8.71
CA ILE A 112 -10.85 -9.34 -8.81
C ILE A 112 -10.72 -8.69 -7.42
N ASP A 113 -9.75 -7.80 -7.22
CA ASP A 113 -9.59 -7.07 -5.96
C ASP A 113 -10.61 -5.93 -5.83
N ILE A 114 -11.80 -6.30 -5.33
CA ILE A 114 -12.93 -5.40 -5.18
C ILE A 114 -12.67 -4.31 -4.15
N GLN A 115 -12.04 -4.66 -3.03
CA GLN A 115 -11.75 -3.69 -1.98
C GLN A 115 -10.73 -2.67 -2.47
N GLY A 116 -9.68 -3.11 -3.15
CA GLY A 116 -8.64 -2.26 -3.71
C GLY A 116 -9.17 -1.28 -4.73
N TYR A 117 -9.97 -1.72 -5.73
CA TYR A 117 -10.45 -0.77 -6.75
C TYR A 117 -11.49 0.20 -6.20
N ILE A 118 -12.32 -0.21 -5.22
CA ILE A 118 -13.24 0.72 -4.54
C ILE A 118 -12.44 1.76 -3.74
N ALA A 119 -11.34 1.36 -3.10
CA ALA A 119 -10.45 2.29 -2.42
C ALA A 119 -9.79 3.27 -3.40
N HIS A 120 -9.33 2.81 -4.56
CA HIS A 120 -8.81 3.68 -5.61
C HIS A 120 -9.85 4.70 -6.10
N ILE A 121 -11.10 4.28 -6.35
CA ILE A 121 -12.20 5.20 -6.72
C ILE A 121 -12.43 6.24 -5.61
N ALA A 122 -12.50 5.81 -4.35
CA ALA A 122 -12.69 6.70 -3.20
C ALA A 122 -11.57 7.74 -3.06
N ASN A 123 -10.36 7.35 -3.43
CA ASN A 123 -9.16 8.19 -3.42
C ASN A 123 -8.98 9.00 -4.71
N GLY A 124 -9.98 9.02 -5.60
CA GLY A 124 -9.98 9.81 -6.84
C GLY A 124 -9.15 9.24 -7.99
N ARG A 125 -8.63 8.02 -7.86
CA ARG A 125 -7.73 7.35 -8.83
C ARG A 125 -8.50 6.31 -9.66
N ARG A 126 -9.30 6.79 -10.62
CA ARG A 126 -10.14 5.92 -11.49
C ARG A 126 -9.30 5.06 -12.44
N ASP A 127 -8.19 5.61 -12.93
CA ASP A 127 -7.16 4.93 -13.71
C ASP A 127 -6.58 3.73 -12.95
N ALA A 128 -6.15 3.94 -11.69
CA ALA A 128 -5.64 2.87 -10.83
C ALA A 128 -6.71 1.80 -10.54
N ALA A 129 -7.96 2.21 -10.35
CA ALA A 129 -9.08 1.29 -10.17
C ALA A 129 -9.32 0.43 -11.41
N ALA A 130 -9.33 1.03 -12.61
CA ALA A 130 -9.53 0.31 -13.86
C ALA A 130 -8.39 -0.66 -14.15
N ALA A 131 -7.15 -0.23 -13.93
CA ALA A 131 -5.96 -1.06 -14.07
C ALA A 131 -6.01 -2.29 -13.15
N LEU A 132 -6.36 -2.11 -11.88
CA LEU A 132 -6.48 -3.21 -10.91
C LEU A 132 -7.57 -4.22 -11.31
N ILE A 133 -8.66 -3.76 -11.93
CA ILE A 133 -9.69 -4.66 -12.49
C ILE A 133 -9.10 -5.46 -13.66
N ARG A 134 -8.38 -4.80 -14.58
CA ARG A 134 -7.80 -5.40 -15.79
C ARG A 134 -6.68 -6.40 -15.54
N GLU A 135 -6.00 -6.30 -14.40
CA GLU A 135 -5.03 -7.32 -13.96
C GLU A 135 -5.68 -8.69 -13.76
N GLN A 136 -6.98 -8.73 -13.43
CA GLN A 136 -7.71 -9.95 -13.10
C GLN A 136 -8.81 -10.28 -14.13
N MET A 137 -9.25 -9.32 -14.93
CA MET A 137 -10.33 -9.48 -15.90
C MET A 137 -10.23 -8.45 -17.05
N PRO A 138 -10.02 -8.88 -18.30
CA PRO A 138 -9.81 -7.95 -19.42
C PRO A 138 -11.07 -7.16 -19.84
N PHE A 139 -12.26 -7.62 -19.43
CA PHE A 139 -13.57 -7.06 -19.76
C PHE A 139 -14.13 -6.20 -18.61
N ALA A 140 -13.44 -5.13 -18.25
CA ALA A 140 -13.81 -4.27 -17.12
C ALA A 140 -15.16 -3.59 -17.35
N SER A 141 -15.33 -2.94 -18.52
CA SER A 141 -16.52 -2.17 -18.87
C SER A 141 -17.70 -3.09 -19.24
N VAL A 142 -17.45 -4.15 -20.02
CA VAL A 142 -18.46 -5.16 -20.38
C VAL A 142 -19.02 -5.84 -19.12
N CYS A 143 -18.18 -6.33 -18.21
CA CYS A 143 -18.66 -6.94 -16.96
C CYS A 143 -19.30 -5.92 -16.01
N GLY A 144 -19.06 -4.62 -16.18
CA GLY A 144 -19.82 -3.58 -15.49
C GLY A 144 -21.30 -3.53 -15.90
N ARG A 145 -21.66 -4.05 -17.08
CA ARG A 145 -23.01 -4.06 -17.64
C ARG A 145 -23.74 -5.40 -17.46
N VAL A 146 -23.05 -6.51 -17.67
CA VAL A 146 -23.69 -7.83 -17.84
C VAL A 146 -23.46 -8.81 -16.69
N CYS A 147 -22.68 -8.43 -15.68
CA CYS A 147 -22.32 -9.32 -14.56
C CYS A 147 -23.53 -9.63 -13.66
N PRO A 148 -23.69 -10.88 -13.20
CA PRO A 148 -24.77 -11.30 -12.28
C PRO A 148 -24.57 -10.82 -10.83
N ARG A 149 -23.41 -10.24 -10.50
CA ARG A 149 -23.11 -9.60 -9.20
C ARG A 149 -22.98 -10.52 -7.98
N PHE A 150 -22.40 -11.72 -8.13
CA PHE A 150 -22.06 -12.63 -7.00
C PHE A 150 -21.34 -11.95 -5.82
N CYS A 151 -20.53 -10.94 -6.12
CA CYS A 151 -19.82 -10.14 -5.14
C CYS A 151 -20.74 -9.27 -4.25
N GLU A 152 -21.89 -8.84 -4.76
CA GLU A 152 -22.90 -8.08 -4.02
C GLU A 152 -23.70 -9.01 -3.10
N ASP A 153 -23.99 -10.24 -3.55
CA ASP A 153 -24.66 -11.27 -2.73
C ASP A 153 -23.82 -11.64 -1.49
N ALA A 154 -22.50 -11.76 -1.65
CA ALA A 154 -21.57 -12.04 -0.55
C ALA A 154 -21.17 -10.80 0.27
N CYS A 155 -21.69 -9.61 -0.04
CA CYS A 155 -21.26 -8.37 0.62
C CYS A 155 -21.71 -8.32 2.09
N ARG A 156 -20.77 -8.14 3.03
CA ARG A 156 -21.07 -8.00 4.46
C ARG A 156 -21.98 -6.80 4.79
N ARG A 157 -22.09 -5.82 3.89
CA ARG A 157 -22.99 -4.67 4.04
C ARG A 157 -24.47 -5.09 4.11
N ASN A 158 -24.83 -6.27 3.58
CA ASN A 158 -26.17 -6.88 3.74
C ASN A 158 -26.61 -7.04 5.19
N ILE A 159 -25.67 -7.10 6.14
CA ILE A 159 -25.96 -7.17 7.59
C ILE A 159 -26.43 -5.79 8.13
N VAL A 160 -25.98 -4.70 7.51
CA VAL A 160 -26.22 -3.31 7.97
C VAL A 160 -27.42 -2.70 7.25
N ASP A 161 -27.38 -2.72 5.92
CA ASP A 161 -28.39 -2.18 5.02
C ASP A 161 -28.42 -2.95 3.68
N GLU A 162 -28.05 -2.31 2.57
CA GLU A 162 -28.04 -2.89 1.22
C GLU A 162 -26.60 -3.17 0.76
N PRO A 163 -26.34 -4.09 -0.18
CA PRO A 163 -24.98 -4.32 -0.64
C PRO A 163 -24.41 -3.06 -1.31
N VAL A 164 -23.07 -2.99 -1.36
CA VAL A 164 -22.40 -1.95 -2.15
C VAL A 164 -22.70 -2.20 -3.63
N ALA A 165 -22.94 -1.15 -4.42
CA ALA A 165 -23.13 -1.23 -5.87
C ALA A 165 -21.79 -1.48 -6.60
N ILE A 166 -21.19 -2.63 -6.32
CA ILE A 166 -19.88 -3.08 -6.79
C ILE A 166 -19.84 -3.14 -8.31
N CYS A 167 -20.90 -3.63 -8.96
CA CYS A 167 -20.99 -3.73 -10.41
C CYS A 167 -21.02 -2.34 -11.07
N ALA A 168 -21.77 -1.40 -10.48
CA ALA A 168 -21.87 -0.03 -10.97
C ALA A 168 -20.55 0.74 -10.78
N LEU A 169 -19.85 0.52 -9.66
CA LEU A 169 -18.51 1.09 -9.43
C LEU A 169 -17.45 0.51 -10.39
N LYS A 170 -17.55 -0.78 -10.72
CA LYS A 170 -16.71 -1.41 -11.76
C LYS A 170 -16.94 -0.76 -13.12
N ARG A 171 -18.21 -0.56 -13.51
CA ARG A 171 -18.55 0.16 -14.75
C ARG A 171 -17.98 1.58 -14.74
N TYR A 172 -18.14 2.31 -13.63
CA TYR A 172 -17.62 3.68 -13.49
C TYR A 172 -16.10 3.79 -13.71
N ALA A 173 -15.33 2.78 -13.28
CA ALA A 173 -13.89 2.69 -13.54
C ALA A 173 -13.59 2.21 -14.97
N GLY A 174 -14.29 1.17 -15.46
CA GLY A 174 -14.08 0.63 -16.81
C GLY A 174 -14.39 1.64 -17.91
N ASP A 175 -15.51 2.37 -17.80
CA ASP A 175 -15.90 3.38 -18.81
C ASP A 175 -14.91 4.56 -18.82
N PHE A 176 -14.33 4.93 -17.66
CA PHE A 176 -13.27 5.95 -17.59
C PHE A 176 -12.05 5.56 -18.42
N ASP A 177 -11.63 4.31 -18.31
CA ASP A 177 -10.43 3.83 -18.99
C ASP A 177 -10.62 3.84 -20.51
N LEU A 178 -11.80 3.43 -20.99
CA LEU A 178 -12.17 3.53 -22.40
C LEU A 178 -12.16 4.99 -22.92
N GLU A 179 -12.76 5.91 -22.16
CA GLU A 179 -12.79 7.35 -22.50
C GLU A 179 -11.39 7.98 -22.58
N ASN A 180 -10.42 7.44 -21.83
CA ASN A 180 -9.04 7.92 -21.78
C ASN A 180 -8.08 7.06 -22.61
N PHE A 181 -8.59 6.49 -23.71
CA PHE A 181 -7.82 5.70 -24.69
C PHE A 181 -7.11 4.48 -24.10
N ASN A 182 -7.74 3.83 -23.11
CA ASN A 182 -7.19 2.68 -22.38
C ASN A 182 -5.89 3.06 -21.69
N SER A 183 -6.00 3.96 -20.71
CA SER A 183 -4.87 4.47 -19.96
C SER A 183 -4.06 3.36 -19.27
N TYR A 184 -4.67 2.18 -19.08
CA TYR A 184 -3.95 0.95 -18.76
C TYR A 184 -3.61 0.09 -20.00
N ALA A 185 -2.34 0.06 -20.36
CA ALA A 185 -1.76 -0.87 -21.32
C ALA A 185 -0.80 -1.84 -20.61
N ALA A 186 -1.25 -3.08 -20.38
CA ALA A 186 -0.38 -4.11 -19.82
C ALA A 186 0.77 -4.41 -20.79
N THR A 187 2.01 -4.42 -20.28
CA THR A 187 3.20 -4.70 -21.07
C THR A 187 3.48 -6.20 -21.08
N PRO A 188 3.52 -6.86 -22.25
CA PRO A 188 3.90 -8.27 -22.33
C PRO A 188 5.30 -8.54 -21.77
N LEU A 189 5.47 -9.73 -21.19
CA LEU A 189 6.79 -10.27 -20.91
C LEU A 189 7.59 -10.50 -22.22
N PRO A 190 8.94 -10.61 -22.14
CA PRO A 190 9.75 -10.90 -23.31
C PRO A 190 9.26 -12.12 -24.11
N ASP A 191 9.37 -12.05 -25.44
CA ASP A 191 8.92 -13.11 -26.35
C ASP A 191 9.56 -14.46 -25.98
N THR A 192 8.71 -15.46 -25.72
CA THR A 192 9.12 -16.81 -25.35
C THR A 192 9.48 -17.68 -26.57
N GLY A 193 9.13 -17.22 -27.78
CA GLY A 193 9.23 -17.98 -29.02
C GLY A 193 8.17 -19.07 -29.19
N LYS A 194 7.27 -19.25 -28.20
CA LYS A 194 6.19 -20.25 -28.24
C LYS A 194 4.94 -19.72 -28.93
N ARG A 195 4.23 -20.59 -29.64
CA ARG A 195 3.03 -20.25 -30.41
C ARG A 195 1.81 -20.96 -29.86
N VAL A 196 0.71 -20.23 -29.67
CA VAL A 196 -0.55 -20.79 -29.15
C VAL A 196 -1.71 -20.48 -30.08
N ALA A 197 -2.51 -21.49 -30.42
CA ALA A 197 -3.77 -21.31 -31.14
C ALA A 197 -4.93 -21.21 -30.14
N VAL A 198 -5.73 -20.16 -30.24
CA VAL A 198 -6.95 -19.97 -29.45
C VAL A 198 -8.15 -20.07 -30.38
N VAL A 199 -8.99 -21.10 -30.20
CA VAL A 199 -10.16 -21.33 -31.04
C VAL A 199 -11.42 -20.87 -30.30
N GLY A 200 -12.05 -19.82 -30.81
CA GLY A 200 -13.23 -19.16 -30.27
C GLY A 200 -12.91 -17.77 -29.73
N GLY A 201 -13.38 -16.74 -30.42
CA GLY A 201 -13.27 -15.32 -30.09
C GLY A 201 -14.31 -14.82 -29.08
N GLY A 202 -14.83 -15.70 -28.22
CA GLY A 202 -15.74 -15.35 -27.13
C GLY A 202 -15.01 -14.91 -25.85
N PRO A 203 -15.73 -14.66 -24.74
CA PRO A 203 -15.12 -14.19 -23.50
C PRO A 203 -14.02 -15.13 -22.97
N ALA A 204 -14.19 -16.45 -23.10
CA ALA A 204 -13.18 -17.42 -22.66
C ALA A 204 -11.91 -17.34 -23.52
N GLY A 205 -12.02 -17.43 -24.84
CA GLY A 205 -10.85 -17.40 -25.72
C GLY A 205 -10.13 -16.06 -25.72
N LEU A 206 -10.85 -14.94 -25.72
CA LEU A 206 -10.23 -13.62 -25.61
C LEU A 206 -9.51 -13.43 -24.26
N THR A 207 -10.06 -13.97 -23.16
CA THR A 207 -9.36 -13.97 -21.86
C THR A 207 -8.10 -14.82 -21.91
N ALA A 208 -8.16 -16.02 -22.49
CA ALA A 208 -6.99 -16.87 -22.63
C ALA A 208 -5.91 -16.20 -23.49
N ALA A 209 -6.30 -15.60 -24.62
CA ALA A 209 -5.41 -14.87 -25.52
C ALA A 209 -4.73 -13.69 -24.80
N TYR A 210 -5.49 -12.92 -24.02
CA TYR A 210 -4.97 -11.80 -23.22
C TYR A 210 -3.83 -12.25 -22.29
N TYR A 211 -4.08 -13.26 -21.44
CA TYR A 211 -3.06 -13.71 -20.48
C TYR A 211 -1.86 -14.41 -21.13
N LEU A 212 -2.09 -15.18 -22.20
CA LEU A 212 -1.01 -15.85 -22.92
C LEU A 212 -0.11 -14.87 -23.67
N ALA A 213 -0.70 -13.84 -24.29
CA ALA A 213 0.05 -12.77 -24.92
C ALA A 213 0.86 -11.97 -23.89
N LEU A 214 0.28 -11.67 -22.72
CA LEU A 214 1.02 -11.01 -21.62
C LEU A 214 2.15 -11.87 -21.06
N ALA A 215 2.02 -13.20 -21.08
CA ALA A 215 3.08 -14.11 -20.72
C ALA A 215 4.23 -14.20 -21.76
N GLY A 216 4.13 -13.47 -22.87
CA GLY A 216 5.15 -13.39 -23.93
C GLY A 216 4.97 -14.42 -25.06
N HIS A 217 3.86 -15.17 -25.09
CA HIS A 217 3.60 -16.16 -26.13
C HIS A 217 2.94 -15.53 -27.37
N ARG A 218 3.24 -16.05 -28.55
CA ARG A 218 2.63 -15.60 -29.81
C ARG A 218 1.28 -16.27 -30.02
N VAL A 219 0.20 -15.51 -29.84
CA VAL A 219 -1.17 -16.05 -29.91
C VAL A 219 -1.82 -15.77 -31.26
N THR A 220 -2.40 -16.81 -31.88
CA THR A 220 -3.32 -16.68 -33.02
C THR A 220 -4.74 -17.02 -32.58
N VAL A 221 -5.68 -16.09 -32.77
CA VAL A 221 -7.10 -16.30 -32.45
C VAL A 221 -7.86 -16.70 -33.71
N TYR A 222 -8.63 -17.79 -33.63
CA TYR A 222 -9.51 -18.29 -34.69
C TYR A 222 -10.97 -18.11 -34.25
N ASP A 223 -11.81 -17.53 -35.11
CA ASP A 223 -13.25 -17.43 -34.84
C ASP A 223 -14.09 -17.69 -36.10
N ARG A 224 -15.28 -18.29 -35.90
CA ARG A 224 -16.24 -18.58 -36.98
C ARG A 224 -17.05 -17.36 -37.41
N GLY A 225 -17.22 -16.39 -36.51
CA GLY A 225 -17.99 -15.19 -36.73
C GLY A 225 -17.26 -14.22 -37.64
N PRO A 226 -18.00 -13.31 -38.30
CA PRO A 226 -17.41 -12.19 -39.02
C PRO A 226 -16.71 -11.19 -38.08
N GLU A 227 -17.05 -11.17 -36.79
CA GLU A 227 -16.47 -10.30 -35.77
C GLU A 227 -16.31 -11.04 -34.44
N LEU A 228 -15.32 -10.64 -33.64
CA LEU A 228 -15.06 -11.23 -32.32
C LEU A 228 -16.09 -10.79 -31.27
N GLY A 229 -16.16 -11.54 -30.18
CA GLY A 229 -17.01 -11.27 -29.01
C GLY A 229 -17.93 -12.44 -28.65
N GLY A 230 -18.12 -13.40 -29.55
CA GLY A 230 -18.98 -14.56 -29.33
C GLY A 230 -20.36 -14.16 -28.79
N MET A 231 -20.81 -14.78 -27.70
CA MET A 231 -22.12 -14.48 -27.09
C MET A 231 -22.24 -13.04 -26.55
N LEU A 232 -21.15 -12.33 -26.26
CA LEU A 232 -21.21 -10.91 -25.90
C LEU A 232 -21.69 -10.05 -27.08
N ARG A 233 -21.29 -10.41 -28.31
CA ARG A 233 -21.74 -9.75 -29.53
C ARG A 233 -23.10 -10.26 -29.96
N TYR A 234 -23.22 -11.57 -30.16
CA TYR A 234 -24.35 -12.17 -30.87
C TYR A 234 -25.52 -12.57 -29.95
N GLY A 235 -25.30 -12.63 -28.63
CA GLY A 235 -26.30 -13.06 -27.66
C GLY A 235 -26.87 -11.94 -26.77
N ILE A 236 -26.13 -10.83 -26.60
CA ILE A 236 -26.56 -9.70 -25.76
C ILE A 236 -27.00 -8.53 -26.65
N PRO A 237 -28.21 -7.96 -26.47
CA PRO A 237 -28.69 -6.86 -27.31
C PRO A 237 -27.89 -5.55 -27.19
N GLU A 238 -28.00 -4.69 -28.21
CA GLU A 238 -27.31 -3.40 -28.30
C GLU A 238 -27.66 -2.43 -27.15
N TYR A 239 -28.93 -2.39 -26.72
CA TYR A 239 -29.38 -1.52 -25.63
C TYR A 239 -28.74 -1.86 -24.27
N ARG A 240 -28.24 -3.09 -24.12
CA ARG A 240 -27.68 -3.63 -22.88
C ARG A 240 -26.15 -3.67 -22.91
N LEU A 241 -25.59 -4.03 -24.05
CA LEU A 241 -24.15 -4.01 -24.29
C LEU A 241 -23.86 -3.42 -25.69
N PRO A 242 -23.55 -2.11 -25.76
CA PRO A 242 -23.22 -1.45 -27.00
C PRO A 242 -22.00 -2.09 -27.68
N LYS A 243 -22.08 -2.42 -28.98
CA LYS A 243 -20.97 -3.10 -29.67
C LYS A 243 -19.73 -2.23 -29.79
N ALA A 244 -19.88 -0.91 -29.91
CA ALA A 244 -18.76 0.01 -29.94
C ALA A 244 -17.90 -0.03 -28.65
N ILE A 245 -18.51 -0.32 -27.50
CA ILE A 245 -17.79 -0.50 -26.22
C ILE A 245 -17.07 -1.86 -26.20
N LEU A 246 -17.77 -2.91 -26.64
CA LEU A 246 -17.19 -4.24 -26.78
C LEU A 246 -15.98 -4.25 -27.72
N ASP A 247 -16.07 -3.56 -28.86
CA ASP A 247 -15.00 -3.44 -29.85
C ASP A 247 -13.75 -2.80 -29.27
N GLN A 248 -13.89 -1.78 -28.42
CA GLN A 248 -12.75 -1.14 -27.75
C GLN A 248 -12.03 -2.11 -26.81
N GLU A 249 -12.76 -2.88 -25.99
CA GLU A 249 -12.15 -3.87 -25.10
C GLU A 249 -11.55 -5.06 -25.86
N ILE A 250 -12.19 -5.51 -26.94
CA ILE A 250 -11.64 -6.55 -27.82
C ILE A 250 -10.35 -6.06 -28.47
N LYS A 251 -10.33 -4.82 -28.97
CA LYS A 251 -9.18 -4.25 -29.66
C LYS A 251 -7.93 -4.31 -28.79
N LEU A 252 -8.04 -4.01 -27.49
CA LEU A 252 -6.93 -4.11 -26.55
C LEU A 252 -6.32 -5.50 -26.48
N ILE A 253 -7.16 -6.53 -26.53
CA ILE A 253 -6.72 -7.92 -26.50
C ILE A 253 -6.07 -8.29 -27.83
N THR A 254 -6.69 -7.90 -28.95
CA THR A 254 -6.17 -8.22 -30.28
C THR A 254 -4.88 -7.49 -30.61
N ASP A 255 -4.66 -6.28 -30.06
CA ASP A 255 -3.42 -5.53 -30.20
C ASP A 255 -2.22 -6.25 -29.55
N LEU A 256 -2.47 -7.14 -28.58
CA LEU A 256 -1.46 -8.02 -27.96
C LEU A 256 -1.25 -9.33 -28.73
N CYS A 257 -2.22 -9.73 -29.58
CA CYS A 257 -2.17 -10.99 -30.31
C CYS A 257 -1.31 -10.87 -31.57
N ALA A 258 -0.71 -11.98 -32.00
CA ALA A 258 0.08 -12.01 -33.22
C ALA A 258 -0.81 -11.97 -34.48
N GLU A 259 -1.95 -12.66 -34.45
CA GLU A 259 -2.86 -12.76 -35.58
C GLU A 259 -4.30 -13.08 -35.13
N VAL A 260 -5.28 -12.57 -35.89
CA VAL A 260 -6.70 -12.90 -35.73
C VAL A 260 -7.25 -13.38 -37.06
N ARG A 261 -7.86 -14.56 -37.09
CA ARG A 261 -8.46 -15.20 -38.26
C ARG A 261 -9.96 -15.39 -38.07
N LEU A 262 -10.75 -14.68 -38.86
CA LEU A 262 -12.21 -14.64 -38.78
C LEU A 262 -12.84 -15.49 -39.89
N GLY A 263 -14.08 -15.91 -39.70
CA GLY A 263 -14.82 -16.75 -40.65
C GLY A 263 -14.27 -18.17 -40.82
N GLN A 264 -13.45 -18.68 -39.88
CA GLN A 264 -12.87 -20.01 -39.96
C GLN A 264 -13.48 -20.95 -38.91
N VAL A 265 -13.85 -22.16 -39.31
CA VAL A 265 -14.60 -23.12 -38.49
C VAL A 265 -13.77 -24.39 -38.27
N LEU A 266 -13.54 -24.72 -36.99
CA LEU A 266 -12.92 -25.98 -36.58
C LEU A 266 -13.78 -27.17 -37.05
N GLY A 267 -13.13 -28.14 -37.70
CA GLY A 267 -13.76 -29.32 -38.29
C GLY A 267 -14.21 -29.13 -39.75
N LYS A 268 -14.17 -27.91 -40.29
CA LYS A 268 -14.46 -27.63 -41.71
C LYS A 268 -13.25 -27.03 -42.43
N ASP A 269 -12.70 -25.94 -41.90
CA ASP A 269 -11.60 -25.20 -42.54
C ASP A 269 -10.22 -25.65 -42.04
N PHE A 270 -10.17 -26.15 -40.80
CA PHE A 270 -8.97 -26.71 -40.18
C PHE A 270 -9.37 -27.77 -39.14
N THR A 271 -8.44 -28.64 -38.79
CA THR A 271 -8.62 -29.70 -37.79
C THR A 271 -7.80 -29.44 -36.52
N LEU A 272 -8.17 -30.11 -35.42
CA LEU A 272 -7.39 -30.03 -34.18
C LEU A 272 -5.96 -30.56 -34.37
N ASP A 273 -5.78 -31.63 -35.14
CA ASP A 273 -4.46 -32.22 -35.39
C ASP A 273 -3.54 -31.28 -36.18
N GLU A 274 -4.07 -30.55 -37.17
CA GLU A 274 -3.31 -29.52 -37.91
C GLU A 274 -2.83 -28.39 -36.99
N LEU A 275 -3.68 -27.96 -36.05
CA LEU A 275 -3.30 -26.97 -35.05
C LEU A 275 -2.22 -27.49 -34.11
N ARG A 276 -2.32 -28.74 -33.65
CA ARG A 276 -1.31 -29.37 -32.78
C ARG A 276 0.05 -29.55 -33.47
N GLN A 277 0.08 -29.70 -34.80
CA GLN A 277 1.33 -29.75 -35.56
C GLN A 277 1.95 -28.36 -35.78
N SER A 278 1.12 -27.31 -35.78
CA SER A 278 1.52 -25.95 -36.14
C SER A 278 1.83 -25.05 -34.93
N TYR A 279 1.29 -25.40 -33.76
CA TYR A 279 1.36 -24.62 -32.53
C TYR A 279 1.88 -25.48 -31.37
N ASP A 280 2.53 -24.86 -30.39
CA ASP A 280 3.05 -25.55 -29.20
C ASP A 280 1.93 -25.90 -28.21
N ALA A 281 0.81 -25.16 -28.23
CA ALA A 281 -0.40 -25.45 -27.46
C ALA A 281 -1.66 -24.96 -28.18
N VAL A 282 -2.81 -25.58 -27.84
CA VAL A 282 -4.13 -25.20 -28.36
C VAL A 282 -5.11 -24.99 -27.21
N PHE A 283 -5.83 -23.87 -27.24
CA PHE A 283 -6.92 -23.57 -26.33
C PHE A 283 -8.26 -23.57 -27.08
N LEU A 284 -9.26 -24.29 -26.54
CA LEU A 284 -10.60 -24.40 -27.08
C LEU A 284 -11.61 -23.63 -26.21
N GLY A 285 -12.16 -22.55 -26.76
CA GLY A 285 -13.18 -21.69 -26.19
C GLY A 285 -14.44 -21.62 -27.06
N LEU A 286 -14.93 -22.78 -27.52
CA LEU A 286 -15.97 -22.87 -28.57
C LEU A 286 -17.34 -22.29 -28.17
N GLY A 287 -17.61 -22.21 -26.86
CA GLY A 287 -18.91 -21.83 -26.31
C GLY A 287 -19.99 -22.91 -26.47
N SER A 288 -21.22 -22.58 -26.08
CA SER A 288 -22.42 -23.42 -26.26
C SER A 288 -23.40 -22.75 -27.23
N GLN A 289 -23.08 -22.75 -28.53
CA GLN A 289 -23.82 -21.92 -29.50
C GLN A 289 -25.10 -22.57 -30.05
N ALA A 290 -25.32 -23.86 -29.84
CA ALA A 290 -26.49 -24.57 -30.35
C ALA A 290 -27.70 -24.36 -29.42
N ALA A 291 -28.82 -23.89 -29.97
CA ALA A 291 -30.06 -23.72 -29.21
C ALA A 291 -30.75 -25.07 -28.94
N GLN A 292 -31.37 -25.20 -27.78
CA GLN A 292 -32.25 -26.34 -27.48
C GLN A 292 -33.67 -26.10 -28.01
N MET A 293 -34.28 -27.17 -28.51
CA MET A 293 -35.67 -27.20 -29.00
C MET A 293 -36.53 -28.04 -28.04
N LEU A 294 -37.86 -27.86 -28.02
CA LEU A 294 -38.74 -28.64 -27.12
C LEU A 294 -38.96 -30.06 -27.61
N GLY A 295 -38.68 -30.34 -28.90
CA GLY A 295 -38.90 -31.64 -29.53
C GLY A 295 -40.38 -31.90 -29.82
N LEU A 296 -41.18 -30.84 -29.92
CA LEU A 296 -42.61 -30.93 -30.24
C LEU A 296 -42.81 -31.01 -31.78
N PRO A 297 -43.86 -31.70 -32.27
CA PRO A 297 -44.16 -31.73 -33.70
C PRO A 297 -44.47 -30.32 -34.25
N GLY A 298 -43.87 -29.96 -35.38
CA GLY A 298 -44.13 -28.69 -36.07
C GLY A 298 -43.17 -27.54 -35.71
N GLU A 299 -42.10 -27.79 -34.96
CA GLU A 299 -41.10 -26.77 -34.56
C GLU A 299 -40.36 -26.09 -35.72
N ASP A 300 -40.33 -26.69 -36.91
CA ASP A 300 -39.73 -26.10 -38.12
C ASP A 300 -40.69 -25.15 -38.87
N SER A 301 -41.89 -24.90 -38.34
CA SER A 301 -42.90 -24.06 -39.00
C SER A 301 -42.51 -22.57 -38.98
N PRO A 302 -42.84 -21.79 -40.03
CA PRO A 302 -42.66 -20.34 -40.03
C PRO A 302 -43.36 -19.68 -38.83
N GLY A 303 -42.64 -18.80 -38.13
CA GLY A 303 -43.11 -18.16 -36.89
C GLY A 303 -42.58 -18.81 -35.61
N ILE A 304 -41.85 -19.92 -35.69
CA ILE A 304 -41.14 -20.50 -34.55
C ILE A 304 -39.64 -20.20 -34.71
N LEU A 305 -39.08 -19.42 -33.78
CA LEU A 305 -37.70 -18.97 -33.80
C LEU A 305 -36.95 -19.53 -32.59
N ASN A 306 -35.67 -19.82 -32.77
CA ASN A 306 -34.79 -20.09 -31.63
C ASN A 306 -34.23 -18.76 -31.08
N GLY A 307 -34.12 -18.64 -29.75
CA GLY A 307 -33.81 -17.38 -29.08
C GLY A 307 -32.44 -16.80 -29.44
N ILE A 308 -31.40 -17.64 -29.51
CA ILE A 308 -30.04 -17.20 -29.87
C ILE A 308 -30.00 -16.72 -31.32
N GLY A 309 -30.58 -17.49 -32.24
CA GLY A 309 -30.64 -17.18 -33.66
C GLY A 309 -31.45 -15.92 -33.92
N PHE A 310 -32.56 -15.71 -33.20
CA PHE A 310 -33.31 -14.47 -33.23
C PHE A 310 -32.45 -13.27 -32.81
N LEU A 311 -31.83 -13.32 -31.62
CA LEU A 311 -30.99 -12.23 -31.13
C LEU A 311 -29.80 -11.95 -32.07
N ARG A 312 -29.17 -13.00 -32.58
CA ARG A 312 -28.09 -12.89 -33.56
C ARG A 312 -28.56 -12.22 -34.85
N ALA A 313 -29.70 -12.63 -35.39
CA ALA A 313 -30.25 -12.06 -36.62
C ALA A 313 -30.55 -10.56 -36.45
N VAL A 314 -31.05 -10.15 -35.27
CA VAL A 314 -31.29 -8.72 -34.96
C VAL A 314 -29.97 -7.95 -34.93
N VAL A 315 -28.93 -8.47 -34.26
CA VAL A 315 -27.61 -7.82 -34.20
C VAL A 315 -26.96 -7.71 -35.58
N GLU A 316 -27.13 -8.72 -36.43
CA GLU A 316 -26.61 -8.74 -37.81
C GLU A 316 -27.44 -7.89 -38.79
N GLY A 317 -28.48 -7.19 -38.32
CA GLY A 317 -29.33 -6.33 -39.15
C GLY A 317 -30.39 -7.06 -39.97
N ASN A 318 -30.61 -8.35 -39.69
CA ASN A 318 -31.54 -9.25 -40.39
C ASN A 318 -32.74 -9.61 -39.50
N ALA A 319 -33.31 -8.61 -38.80
CA ALA A 319 -34.41 -8.84 -37.87
C ALA A 319 -35.64 -9.46 -38.58
N PRO A 320 -36.20 -10.58 -38.10
CA PRO A 320 -37.38 -11.19 -38.68
C PRO A 320 -38.66 -10.39 -38.38
N ASP A 321 -39.69 -10.52 -39.22
CA ASP A 321 -41.03 -9.99 -38.93
C ASP A 321 -41.70 -10.85 -37.85
N LEU A 322 -42.06 -10.22 -36.72
CA LEU A 322 -42.57 -10.91 -35.54
C LEU A 322 -44.10 -10.89 -35.42
N GLY A 323 -44.79 -10.06 -36.21
CA GLY A 323 -46.22 -9.80 -36.01
C GLY A 323 -46.50 -8.98 -34.74
N ARG A 324 -47.75 -9.06 -34.22
CA ARG A 324 -48.21 -8.24 -33.09
C ARG A 324 -48.12 -8.96 -31.75
N ASN A 325 -48.33 -10.28 -31.74
CA ASN A 325 -48.37 -11.11 -30.54
C ASN A 325 -47.18 -12.07 -30.54
N VAL A 326 -46.25 -11.87 -29.61
CA VAL A 326 -45.04 -12.68 -29.49
C VAL A 326 -45.05 -13.42 -28.15
N VAL A 327 -44.76 -14.72 -28.19
CA VAL A 327 -44.55 -15.53 -26.99
C VAL A 327 -43.09 -15.95 -26.90
N VAL A 328 -42.45 -15.69 -25.75
CA VAL A 328 -41.09 -16.16 -25.47
C VAL A 328 -41.17 -17.28 -24.44
N VAL A 329 -40.64 -18.46 -24.78
CA VAL A 329 -40.64 -19.63 -23.89
C VAL A 329 -39.28 -19.72 -23.19
N GLY A 330 -39.26 -19.57 -21.87
CA GLY A 330 -38.03 -19.63 -21.08
C GLY A 330 -38.05 -18.69 -19.87
N GLY A 331 -37.06 -18.82 -18.99
CA GLY A 331 -36.95 -17.98 -17.78
C GLY A 331 -35.55 -17.44 -17.49
N GLY A 332 -34.58 -17.66 -18.40
CA GLY A 332 -33.20 -17.17 -18.26
C GLY A 332 -32.98 -15.80 -18.91
N ASN A 333 -31.77 -15.25 -18.79
CA ASN A 333 -31.43 -13.93 -19.35
C ASN A 333 -31.70 -13.84 -20.87
N THR A 334 -31.41 -14.89 -21.64
CA THR A 334 -31.75 -14.94 -23.08
C THR A 334 -33.24 -14.75 -23.36
N ALA A 335 -34.12 -15.24 -22.48
CA ALA A 335 -35.57 -15.04 -22.62
C ALA A 335 -35.97 -13.58 -22.36
N MET A 336 -35.35 -12.92 -21.37
CA MET A 336 -35.59 -11.51 -21.07
C MET A 336 -35.10 -10.62 -22.22
N ASP A 337 -33.87 -10.88 -22.69
CA ASP A 337 -33.27 -10.16 -23.82
C ASP A 337 -34.11 -10.33 -25.09
N ALA A 338 -34.60 -11.54 -25.39
CA ALA A 338 -35.48 -11.78 -26.53
C ALA A 338 -36.83 -11.05 -26.39
N ALA A 339 -37.45 -11.08 -25.21
CA ALA A 339 -38.74 -10.43 -24.96
C ALA A 339 -38.64 -8.90 -25.10
N ARG A 340 -37.61 -8.29 -24.51
CA ARG A 340 -37.35 -6.84 -24.57
C ARG A 340 -36.94 -6.39 -25.97
N THR A 341 -36.22 -7.23 -26.71
CA THR A 341 -35.90 -7.00 -28.13
C THR A 341 -37.15 -7.05 -29.01
N ALA A 342 -38.05 -8.01 -28.78
CA ALA A 342 -39.30 -8.11 -29.53
C ALA A 342 -40.19 -6.85 -29.37
N LEU A 343 -40.25 -6.28 -28.15
CA LEU A 343 -40.96 -5.01 -27.91
C LEU A 343 -40.38 -3.87 -28.76
N ARG A 344 -39.06 -3.75 -28.83
CA ARG A 344 -38.36 -2.71 -29.60
C ARG A 344 -38.52 -2.86 -31.12
N LEU A 345 -38.74 -4.09 -31.59
CA LEU A 345 -39.05 -4.38 -33.00
C LEU A 345 -40.52 -4.13 -33.36
N GLY A 346 -41.35 -3.67 -32.41
CA GLY A 346 -42.73 -3.24 -32.66
C GLY A 346 -43.82 -4.23 -32.27
N ALA A 347 -43.50 -5.31 -31.54
CA ALA A 347 -44.53 -6.22 -31.03
C ALA A 347 -45.46 -5.49 -30.03
N GLU A 348 -46.77 -5.56 -30.25
CA GLU A 348 -47.78 -4.91 -29.39
C GLU A 348 -47.96 -5.66 -28.05
N LYS A 349 -47.86 -6.99 -28.08
CA LYS A 349 -48.01 -7.86 -26.90
C LYS A 349 -46.91 -8.90 -26.87
N VAL A 350 -46.07 -8.85 -25.84
CA VAL A 350 -45.03 -9.85 -25.59
C VAL A 350 -45.35 -10.58 -24.28
N THR A 351 -45.42 -11.91 -24.33
CA THR A 351 -45.67 -12.77 -23.16
C THR A 351 -44.54 -13.77 -22.97
N VAL A 352 -43.93 -13.78 -21.79
CA VAL A 352 -42.97 -14.81 -21.38
C VAL A 352 -43.73 -15.97 -20.74
N VAL A 353 -43.56 -17.17 -21.27
CA VAL A 353 -44.12 -18.42 -20.71
C VAL A 353 -43.01 -19.17 -19.98
N TYR A 354 -43.22 -19.43 -18.68
CA TYR A 354 -42.26 -20.14 -17.85
C TYR A 354 -42.91 -21.22 -16.99
N ARG A 355 -42.28 -22.40 -16.97
CA ARG A 355 -42.81 -23.61 -16.34
C ARG A 355 -42.72 -23.64 -14.81
N ARG A 356 -42.04 -22.69 -14.17
CA ARG A 356 -41.92 -22.56 -12.70
C ARG A 356 -42.42 -21.18 -12.24
N SER A 357 -42.28 -20.87 -10.96
CA SER A 357 -42.61 -19.56 -10.42
C SER A 357 -41.50 -18.53 -10.68
N ARG A 358 -41.73 -17.29 -10.25
CA ARG A 358 -40.78 -16.18 -10.37
C ARG A 358 -39.50 -16.44 -9.59
N GLU A 359 -39.59 -17.05 -8.41
CA GLU A 359 -38.44 -17.30 -7.52
C GLU A 359 -37.43 -18.29 -8.13
N GLU A 360 -37.90 -19.24 -8.97
CA GLU A 360 -37.01 -20.18 -9.65
C GLU A 360 -36.60 -19.74 -11.06
N MET A 361 -36.85 -18.49 -11.47
CA MET A 361 -36.35 -17.96 -12.74
C MET A 361 -34.82 -17.79 -12.68
N PRO A 362 -34.06 -18.36 -13.65
CA PRO A 362 -32.61 -18.19 -13.68
C PRO A 362 -32.11 -16.81 -14.12
N ALA A 363 -33.00 -15.95 -14.65
CA ALA A 363 -32.63 -14.59 -15.04
C ALA A 363 -32.31 -13.72 -13.82
N ASN A 364 -31.44 -12.73 -14.00
CA ASN A 364 -31.18 -11.75 -12.95
C ASN A 364 -32.47 -11.01 -12.60
N MET A 365 -32.76 -10.79 -11.32
CA MET A 365 -34.01 -10.16 -10.88
C MET A 365 -34.25 -8.79 -11.54
N GLN A 366 -33.19 -7.98 -11.67
CA GLN A 366 -33.24 -6.69 -12.35
C GLN A 366 -33.74 -6.81 -13.81
N GLU A 367 -33.35 -7.86 -14.54
CA GLU A 367 -33.79 -8.04 -15.93
C GLU A 367 -35.28 -8.41 -16.02
N ILE A 368 -35.77 -9.15 -15.02
CA ILE A 368 -37.18 -9.51 -14.91
C ILE A 368 -38.02 -8.26 -14.61
N GLU A 369 -37.58 -7.46 -13.64
CA GLU A 369 -38.23 -6.20 -13.24
C GLU A 369 -38.25 -5.20 -14.39
N GLU A 370 -37.13 -4.98 -15.07
CA GLU A 370 -37.05 -4.05 -16.20
C GLU A 370 -37.90 -4.51 -17.40
N ALA A 371 -37.99 -5.83 -17.66
CA ALA A 371 -38.87 -6.37 -18.69
C ALA A 371 -40.35 -6.12 -18.34
N GLU A 372 -40.74 -6.29 -17.08
CA GLU A 372 -42.08 -6.01 -16.59
C GLU A 372 -42.43 -4.52 -16.70
N GLU A 373 -41.51 -3.63 -16.31
CA GLU A 373 -41.64 -2.18 -16.47
C GLU A 373 -41.82 -1.74 -17.94
N GLU A 374 -41.16 -2.42 -18.88
CA GLU A 374 -41.29 -2.16 -20.32
C GLU A 374 -42.62 -2.70 -20.91
N GLY A 375 -43.35 -3.53 -20.15
CA GLY A 375 -44.67 -4.04 -20.51
C GLY A 375 -44.72 -5.53 -20.91
N VAL A 376 -43.66 -6.29 -20.68
CA VAL A 376 -43.65 -7.75 -20.89
C VAL A 376 -44.57 -8.42 -19.87
N LYS A 377 -45.45 -9.31 -20.33
CA LYS A 377 -46.33 -10.09 -19.46
C LYS A 377 -45.70 -11.43 -19.10
N PHE A 378 -45.83 -11.86 -17.85
CA PHE A 378 -45.33 -13.16 -17.41
C PHE A 378 -46.47 -14.15 -17.19
N LEU A 379 -46.45 -15.25 -17.93
CA LEU A 379 -47.31 -16.42 -17.73
C LEU A 379 -46.49 -17.52 -17.06
N LEU A 380 -46.44 -17.44 -15.74
CA LEU A 380 -45.74 -18.40 -14.89
C LEU A 380 -46.56 -19.68 -14.72
N LEU A 381 -45.89 -20.75 -14.28
CA LEU A 381 -46.49 -22.06 -14.08
C LEU A 381 -47.25 -22.57 -15.33
N ALA A 382 -46.65 -22.37 -16.50
CA ALA A 382 -47.18 -22.82 -17.78
C ALA A 382 -46.07 -23.42 -18.64
N ASN A 383 -46.36 -24.51 -19.34
CA ASN A 383 -45.42 -25.16 -20.24
C ASN A 383 -46.08 -25.45 -21.60
N PRO A 384 -45.44 -25.14 -22.73
CA PRO A 384 -45.98 -25.50 -24.04
C PRO A 384 -46.15 -27.02 -24.23
N GLN A 385 -47.18 -27.44 -24.97
CA GLN A 385 -47.46 -28.84 -25.34
C GLN A 385 -47.61 -29.04 -26.85
N GLY A 386 -47.94 -27.99 -27.61
CA GLY A 386 -48.12 -28.10 -29.06
C GLY A 386 -48.29 -26.76 -29.76
N TYR A 387 -48.20 -26.79 -31.08
CA TYR A 387 -48.39 -25.63 -31.95
C TYR A 387 -49.62 -25.84 -32.83
N VAL A 388 -50.52 -24.86 -32.88
CA VAL A 388 -51.68 -24.89 -33.77
C VAL A 388 -51.37 -24.03 -34.99
N CYS A 389 -51.14 -24.70 -36.12
CA CYS A 389 -50.88 -24.04 -37.40
C CYS A 389 -52.08 -24.21 -38.33
N ARG A 390 -52.56 -23.10 -38.92
CA ARG A 390 -53.57 -23.10 -39.98
C ARG A 390 -52.96 -22.57 -41.27
N GLU A 391 -53.19 -23.26 -42.38
CA GLU A 391 -52.62 -22.91 -43.69
C GLU A 391 -51.07 -22.72 -43.69
N GLY A 392 -50.37 -23.44 -42.81
CA GLY A 392 -48.91 -23.37 -42.69
C GLY A 392 -48.38 -22.16 -41.89
N LYS A 393 -49.25 -21.38 -41.26
CA LYS A 393 -48.90 -20.28 -40.34
C LYS A 393 -49.28 -20.62 -38.91
N LEU A 394 -48.41 -20.23 -37.97
CA LEU A 394 -48.69 -20.31 -36.54
C LEU A 394 -49.82 -19.34 -36.16
N GLU A 395 -50.85 -19.83 -35.46
CA GLU A 395 -51.94 -18.97 -34.94
C GLU A 395 -52.10 -19.08 -33.42
N GLU A 396 -51.88 -20.26 -32.83
CA GLU A 396 -52.03 -20.48 -31.39
C GLU A 396 -50.94 -21.40 -30.82
N LEU A 397 -50.53 -21.13 -29.58
CA LEU A 397 -49.66 -21.99 -28.77
C LEU A 397 -50.48 -22.72 -27.71
N GLU A 398 -50.44 -24.05 -27.73
CA GLU A 398 -51.09 -24.87 -26.71
C GLU A 398 -50.16 -25.04 -25.50
N CYS A 399 -50.68 -24.73 -24.31
CA CYS A 399 -49.97 -24.78 -23.04
C CYS A 399 -50.74 -25.60 -22.01
N ILE A 400 -50.03 -26.16 -21.04
CA ILE A 400 -50.60 -26.82 -19.85
C ILE A 400 -50.19 -26.05 -18.58
N ARG A 401 -51.06 -26.03 -17.56
CA ARG A 401 -50.71 -25.45 -16.25
C ARG A 401 -49.78 -26.40 -15.48
N MET A 402 -48.86 -25.81 -14.74
CA MET A 402 -47.89 -26.50 -13.91
C MET A 402 -48.14 -26.21 -12.43
N GLU A 403 -47.75 -27.12 -11.56
CA GLU A 403 -47.60 -26.92 -10.12
C GLU A 403 -46.15 -27.23 -9.68
N LEU A 404 -45.74 -26.71 -8.53
CA LEU A 404 -44.40 -26.96 -8.00
C LEU A 404 -44.40 -28.20 -7.10
N GLY A 405 -43.66 -29.22 -7.51
CA GLY A 405 -43.33 -30.39 -6.69
C GLY A 405 -42.14 -30.13 -5.76
N GLU A 406 -41.52 -31.23 -5.31
CA GLU A 406 -40.33 -31.19 -4.46
C GLU A 406 -39.11 -30.55 -5.15
N PRO A 407 -38.20 -29.91 -4.39
CA PRO A 407 -36.91 -29.44 -4.90
C PRO A 407 -36.10 -30.54 -5.59
N ASP A 408 -35.44 -30.18 -6.70
CA ASP A 408 -34.42 -31.00 -7.33
C ASP A 408 -33.07 -30.88 -6.60
N ALA A 409 -32.04 -31.60 -7.07
CA ALA A 409 -30.69 -31.56 -6.48
C ALA A 409 -30.02 -30.18 -6.56
N SER A 410 -30.54 -29.25 -7.36
CA SER A 410 -30.11 -27.84 -7.39
C SER A 410 -30.89 -26.94 -6.44
N GLY A 411 -31.78 -27.51 -5.61
CA GLY A 411 -32.67 -26.78 -4.70
C GLY A 411 -33.91 -26.18 -5.37
N ARG A 412 -34.06 -26.31 -6.71
CA ARG A 412 -35.18 -25.71 -7.45
C ARG A 412 -36.36 -26.66 -7.50
N ARG A 413 -37.57 -26.17 -7.23
CA ARG A 413 -38.78 -26.99 -7.27
C ARG A 413 -39.05 -27.55 -8.67
N ARG A 414 -39.40 -28.84 -8.74
CA ARG A 414 -39.70 -29.52 -10.00
C ARG A 414 -41.08 -29.10 -10.51
N PRO A 415 -41.21 -28.71 -11.79
CA PRO A 415 -42.52 -28.41 -12.36
C PRO A 415 -43.27 -29.71 -12.68
N VAL A 416 -44.51 -29.85 -12.23
CA VAL A 416 -45.39 -31.00 -12.46
C VAL A 416 -46.63 -30.55 -13.23
N ALA A 417 -47.00 -31.25 -14.29
CA ALA A 417 -48.14 -30.88 -15.12
C ALA A 417 -49.47 -31.20 -14.44
N ILE A 418 -50.39 -30.24 -14.42
CA ILE A 418 -51.76 -30.43 -13.93
C ILE A 418 -52.59 -31.01 -15.08
N LYS A 419 -52.95 -32.29 -15.00
CA LYS A 419 -53.72 -32.97 -16.05
C LYS A 419 -55.09 -32.31 -16.27
N GLY A 420 -55.51 -32.10 -17.52
CA GLY A 420 -56.81 -31.52 -17.86
C GLY A 420 -56.86 -29.99 -17.75
N SER A 421 -55.70 -29.32 -17.69
CA SER A 421 -55.58 -27.87 -17.56
C SER A 421 -55.05 -27.19 -18.83
N GLU A 422 -55.18 -27.86 -19.97
CA GLU A 422 -54.70 -27.39 -21.27
C GLU A 422 -55.48 -26.14 -21.73
N PHE A 423 -54.77 -25.18 -22.32
CA PHE A 423 -55.33 -23.93 -22.85
C PHE A 423 -54.48 -23.40 -24.00
N THR A 424 -55.07 -22.55 -24.86
CA THR A 424 -54.36 -21.97 -26.01
C THR A 424 -54.10 -20.47 -25.84
N ILE A 425 -53.03 -19.98 -26.45
CA ILE A 425 -52.61 -18.57 -26.47
C ILE A 425 -52.49 -18.13 -27.93
N PRO A 426 -53.24 -17.12 -28.39
CA PRO A 426 -53.07 -16.55 -29.73
C PRO A 426 -51.67 -15.95 -29.89
N VAL A 427 -50.96 -16.32 -30.95
CA VAL A 427 -49.57 -15.91 -31.16
C VAL A 427 -49.22 -15.89 -32.65
N ASP A 428 -48.46 -14.87 -33.05
CA ASP A 428 -47.92 -14.75 -34.42
C ASP A 428 -46.51 -15.37 -34.47
N THR A 429 -45.70 -15.15 -33.43
CA THR A 429 -44.33 -15.69 -33.31
C THR A 429 -44.03 -16.28 -31.94
N VAL A 430 -43.43 -17.47 -31.91
CA VAL A 430 -42.90 -18.12 -30.69
C VAL A 430 -41.37 -18.13 -30.73
N ILE A 431 -40.74 -17.61 -29.68
CA ILE A 431 -39.28 -17.59 -29.52
C ILE A 431 -38.89 -18.58 -28.41
N LEU A 432 -38.15 -19.63 -28.76
CA LEU A 432 -37.69 -20.66 -27.84
C LEU A 432 -36.34 -20.29 -27.20
N ALA A 433 -36.36 -19.91 -25.93
CA ALA A 433 -35.19 -19.52 -25.14
C ALA A 433 -34.98 -20.45 -23.94
N ILE A 434 -34.95 -21.76 -24.21
CA ILE A 434 -35.01 -22.83 -23.19
C ILE A 434 -33.66 -23.45 -22.80
N GLY A 435 -32.57 -23.09 -23.49
CA GLY A 435 -31.22 -23.59 -23.17
C GLY A 435 -30.26 -23.54 -24.35
N GLN A 436 -28.99 -23.75 -24.05
CA GLN A 436 -27.90 -23.78 -25.03
C GLN A 436 -27.03 -25.02 -24.82
N THR A 437 -26.43 -25.54 -25.88
CA THR A 437 -25.60 -26.75 -25.88
C THR A 437 -24.40 -26.60 -26.82
N LEU A 438 -23.41 -27.46 -26.63
CA LEU A 438 -22.30 -27.60 -27.57
C LEU A 438 -22.79 -28.17 -28.90
N GLU A 439 -22.28 -27.64 -30.00
CA GLU A 439 -22.59 -28.12 -31.35
C GLU A 439 -21.98 -29.52 -31.56
N LYS A 440 -22.83 -30.53 -31.76
CA LYS A 440 -22.43 -31.94 -31.82
C LYS A 440 -21.47 -32.25 -32.97
N GLU A 441 -21.65 -31.58 -34.11
CA GLU A 441 -20.79 -31.76 -35.29
C GLU A 441 -19.35 -31.32 -34.99
N THR A 442 -19.19 -30.10 -34.45
CA THR A 442 -17.90 -29.55 -34.04
C THR A 442 -17.26 -30.42 -32.94
N ALA A 443 -18.03 -30.83 -31.94
CA ALA A 443 -17.56 -31.69 -30.86
C ALA A 443 -17.02 -33.04 -31.37
N ALA A 444 -17.70 -33.67 -32.34
CA ALA A 444 -17.29 -34.94 -32.92
C ALA A 444 -15.96 -34.84 -33.69
N THR A 445 -15.66 -33.69 -34.30
CA THR A 445 -14.42 -33.48 -35.04
C THR A 445 -13.18 -33.25 -34.17
N CYS A 446 -13.35 -32.92 -32.89
CA CYS A 446 -12.24 -32.64 -31.99
C CYS A 446 -11.53 -33.91 -31.48
N GLY A 447 -12.16 -35.09 -31.55
CA GLY A 447 -11.58 -36.32 -30.98
C GLY A 447 -11.33 -36.26 -29.46
N LEU A 448 -12.09 -35.41 -28.75
CA LEU A 448 -12.03 -35.24 -27.30
C LEU A 448 -13.18 -35.98 -26.62
N GLU A 449 -12.97 -36.40 -25.37
CA GLU A 449 -14.01 -37.00 -24.56
C GLU A 449 -15.11 -35.97 -24.22
N LEU A 450 -16.36 -36.44 -24.21
CA LEU A 450 -17.52 -35.66 -23.81
C LEU A 450 -18.02 -36.17 -22.46
N CYS A 451 -18.45 -35.25 -21.59
CA CYS A 451 -19.13 -35.63 -20.36
C CYS A 451 -20.57 -36.10 -20.63
N ASP A 452 -21.24 -36.67 -19.63
CA ASP A 452 -22.64 -37.15 -19.71
C ASP A 452 -23.63 -36.07 -20.17
N ARG A 453 -23.27 -34.78 -20.02
CA ARG A 453 -24.08 -33.63 -20.43
C ARG A 453 -23.82 -33.17 -21.88
N GLY A 454 -22.89 -33.81 -22.59
CA GLY A 454 -22.54 -33.49 -23.98
C GLY A 454 -21.59 -32.30 -24.15
N ASN A 455 -20.90 -31.87 -23.08
CA ASN A 455 -19.85 -30.84 -23.14
C ASN A 455 -18.46 -31.49 -23.22
N LEU A 456 -17.43 -30.73 -23.60
CA LEU A 456 -16.05 -31.19 -23.59
C LEU A 456 -15.59 -31.53 -22.16
N GLN A 457 -14.95 -32.69 -21.99
CA GLN A 457 -14.33 -33.09 -20.73
C GLN A 457 -12.96 -32.42 -20.59
N ALA A 458 -12.81 -31.58 -19.57
CA ALA A 458 -11.56 -30.95 -19.19
C ALA A 458 -11.47 -30.83 -17.67
N ASP A 459 -10.26 -30.78 -17.14
CA ASP A 459 -10.03 -30.55 -15.71
C ASP A 459 -10.53 -29.15 -15.31
N PRO A 460 -11.43 -29.01 -14.30
CA PRO A 460 -12.01 -27.71 -13.95
C PRO A 460 -11.03 -26.66 -13.39
N GLN A 461 -9.88 -27.11 -12.89
CA GLN A 461 -8.88 -26.27 -12.22
C GLN A 461 -7.73 -25.86 -13.16
N THR A 462 -7.45 -26.65 -14.19
CA THR A 462 -6.33 -26.43 -15.13
C THR A 462 -6.79 -26.28 -16.58
N GLY A 463 -8.00 -26.71 -16.91
CA GLY A 463 -8.51 -26.76 -18.29
C GLY A 463 -7.85 -27.83 -19.17
N ALA A 464 -6.98 -28.68 -18.61
CA ALA A 464 -6.32 -29.73 -19.38
C ALA A 464 -7.34 -30.78 -19.88
N THR A 465 -7.18 -31.21 -21.13
CA THR A 465 -8.03 -32.26 -21.72
C THR A 465 -7.32 -33.62 -21.70
N CYS A 466 -7.96 -34.65 -22.25
CA CYS A 466 -7.34 -35.96 -22.44
C CYS A 466 -6.19 -35.97 -23.48
N GLN A 467 -6.07 -34.93 -24.31
CA GLN A 467 -4.99 -34.79 -25.29
C GLN A 467 -3.91 -33.83 -24.79
N GLU A 468 -2.65 -34.28 -24.85
CA GLU A 468 -1.49 -33.46 -24.48
C GLU A 468 -1.37 -32.22 -25.37
N GLY A 469 -1.12 -31.06 -24.74
CA GLY A 469 -1.01 -29.76 -25.40
C GLY A 469 -2.36 -29.10 -25.74
N VAL A 470 -3.49 -29.74 -25.41
CA VAL A 470 -4.84 -29.22 -25.69
C VAL A 470 -5.58 -28.92 -24.39
N PHE A 471 -6.09 -27.69 -24.29
CA PHE A 471 -6.82 -27.17 -23.14
C PHE A 471 -8.17 -26.63 -23.57
N ALA A 472 -9.18 -26.67 -22.69
CA ALA A 472 -10.51 -26.15 -22.97
C ALA A 472 -11.11 -25.46 -21.73
N ALA A 473 -11.82 -24.35 -21.94
CA ALA A 473 -12.54 -23.66 -20.86
C ALA A 473 -13.74 -22.85 -21.36
N GLY A 474 -14.56 -22.37 -20.42
CA GLY A 474 -15.79 -21.62 -20.68
C GLY A 474 -16.97 -22.55 -20.96
N ASP A 475 -18.00 -22.01 -21.62
CA ASP A 475 -19.30 -22.69 -21.78
C ASP A 475 -19.22 -24.02 -22.55
N CYS A 476 -18.15 -24.26 -23.32
CA CYS A 476 -17.95 -25.54 -24.00
C CYS A 476 -17.58 -26.70 -23.05
N VAL A 477 -17.17 -26.38 -21.82
CA VAL A 477 -16.85 -27.35 -20.74
C VAL A 477 -17.96 -27.33 -19.69
N THR A 478 -18.31 -26.15 -19.18
CA THR A 478 -19.26 -26.00 -18.06
C THR A 478 -20.73 -26.08 -18.46
N GLY A 479 -21.04 -25.92 -19.75
CA GLY A 479 -22.37 -25.52 -20.23
C GLY A 479 -22.58 -24.01 -20.08
N PRO A 480 -23.72 -23.46 -20.55
CA PRO A 480 -23.97 -22.01 -20.56
C PRO A 480 -23.98 -21.45 -19.14
N LYS A 481 -22.99 -20.61 -18.85
CA LYS A 481 -22.76 -19.94 -17.56
C LYS A 481 -22.67 -18.42 -17.75
N THR A 482 -22.18 -17.70 -16.75
CA THR A 482 -22.02 -16.25 -16.83
C THR A 482 -20.66 -15.85 -17.39
N VAL A 483 -20.58 -14.63 -17.93
CA VAL A 483 -19.34 -14.10 -18.54
C VAL A 483 -18.16 -14.16 -17.58
N VAL A 484 -18.37 -13.77 -16.31
CA VAL A 484 -17.31 -13.74 -15.30
C VAL A 484 -16.81 -15.15 -14.92
N GLU A 485 -17.67 -16.17 -14.95
CA GLU A 485 -17.25 -17.57 -14.77
C GLU A 485 -16.38 -18.05 -15.94
N ALA A 486 -16.73 -17.66 -17.18
CA ALA A 486 -15.94 -17.98 -18.36
C ALA A 486 -14.54 -17.30 -18.31
N VAL A 487 -14.47 -16.05 -17.86
CA VAL A 487 -13.20 -15.34 -17.60
C VAL A 487 -12.36 -16.08 -16.57
N GLY A 488 -12.96 -16.43 -15.42
CA GLY A 488 -12.27 -17.15 -14.34
C GLY A 488 -11.69 -18.49 -14.79
N ALA A 489 -12.48 -19.28 -15.54
CA ALA A 489 -12.05 -20.56 -16.07
C ALA A 489 -10.92 -20.41 -17.12
N ALA A 490 -11.05 -19.46 -18.04
CA ALA A 490 -10.04 -19.20 -19.07
C ALA A 490 -8.72 -18.70 -18.48
N LYS A 491 -8.76 -17.89 -17.42
CA LYS A 491 -7.56 -17.44 -16.70
C LYS A 491 -6.79 -18.62 -16.11
N ARG A 492 -7.48 -19.56 -15.45
CA ARG A 492 -6.84 -20.77 -14.91
C ARG A 492 -6.22 -21.62 -16.01
N ALA A 493 -6.92 -21.79 -17.13
CA ALA A 493 -6.40 -22.51 -18.28
C ALA A 493 -5.18 -21.84 -18.91
N ALA A 494 -5.16 -20.51 -19.01
CA ALA A 494 -4.01 -19.76 -19.53
C ALA A 494 -2.76 -19.95 -18.65
N LEU A 495 -2.92 -19.96 -17.32
CA LEU A 495 -1.82 -20.25 -16.39
C LEU A 495 -1.29 -21.69 -16.57
N ALA A 496 -2.18 -22.67 -16.73
CA ALA A 496 -1.80 -24.06 -16.98
C ALA A 496 -1.06 -24.24 -18.33
N ILE A 497 -1.49 -23.52 -19.37
CA ILE A 497 -0.80 -23.49 -20.66
C ILE A 497 0.60 -22.87 -20.53
N ASP A 498 0.74 -21.77 -19.78
CA ASP A 498 2.05 -21.14 -19.55
C ASP A 498 3.02 -22.09 -18.82
N GLN A 499 2.56 -22.80 -17.78
CA GLN A 499 3.33 -23.85 -17.10
C GLN A 499 3.78 -24.94 -18.09
N TYR A 500 2.83 -25.46 -18.89
CA TYR A 500 3.11 -26.48 -19.90
C TYR A 500 4.18 -26.02 -20.90
N LEU A 501 4.08 -24.79 -21.42
CA LEU A 501 5.01 -24.24 -22.41
C LEU A 501 6.41 -23.97 -21.84
N ARG A 502 6.51 -23.74 -20.52
CA ARG A 502 7.78 -23.60 -19.78
C ARG A 502 8.41 -24.94 -19.39
N GLY A 503 7.71 -26.06 -19.61
CA GLY A 503 8.15 -27.39 -19.17
C GLY A 503 8.00 -27.60 -17.67
N GLU A 504 7.16 -26.81 -17.00
CA GLU A 504 6.81 -26.97 -15.59
C GLU A 504 5.65 -27.98 -15.45
N PRO A 505 5.54 -28.70 -14.31
CA PRO A 505 4.38 -29.54 -14.06
C PRO A 505 3.08 -28.73 -14.07
N VAL A 506 2.08 -29.16 -14.86
CA VAL A 506 0.75 -28.55 -14.87
C VAL A 506 0.07 -28.85 -13.55
N VAL A 507 0.01 -27.85 -12.68
CA VAL A 507 -0.62 -27.95 -11.37
C VAL A 507 -1.68 -26.86 -11.23
N PRO A 508 -2.83 -27.18 -10.60
CA PRO A 508 -3.79 -26.17 -10.22
C PRO A 508 -3.12 -25.01 -9.49
N ALA A 509 -3.60 -23.79 -9.76
CA ALA A 509 -3.21 -22.64 -8.94
C ALA A 509 -3.54 -22.96 -7.48
N LYS A 510 -2.52 -22.95 -6.61
CA LYS A 510 -2.72 -23.24 -5.19
C LYS A 510 -3.57 -22.13 -4.59
N GLU A 511 -4.73 -22.47 -4.06
CA GLU A 511 -5.52 -21.52 -3.29
C GLU A 511 -4.74 -21.13 -2.04
N GLU A 512 -4.52 -19.83 -1.87
CA GLU A 512 -3.92 -19.32 -0.64
C GLU A 512 -4.88 -19.53 0.53
N PHE A 513 -4.31 -19.85 1.69
CA PHE A 513 -5.10 -19.97 2.91
C PHE A 513 -5.76 -18.63 3.25
N ASN A 514 -7.05 -18.69 3.56
CA ASN A 514 -7.85 -17.53 3.96
C ASN A 514 -8.69 -17.88 5.18
N CYS A 515 -8.70 -16.98 6.16
CA CYS A 515 -9.70 -16.96 7.22
C CYS A 515 -10.86 -16.05 6.81
N THR A 516 -12.07 -16.43 7.19
CA THR A 516 -13.30 -15.65 6.99
C THR A 516 -14.11 -15.61 8.28
N MET A 517 -14.75 -14.49 8.58
CA MET A 517 -15.55 -14.28 9.80
C MET A 517 -16.79 -15.19 9.89
N GLY A 518 -17.19 -15.79 8.77
CA GLY A 518 -18.25 -16.78 8.60
C GLY A 518 -18.30 -17.21 7.14
N GLU A 519 -18.87 -18.37 6.84
CA GLU A 519 -19.00 -18.87 5.46
C GLU A 519 -19.91 -17.94 4.64
N ASN A 520 -21.09 -17.60 5.17
CA ASN A 520 -21.99 -16.61 4.60
C ASN A 520 -22.22 -15.44 5.56
N TRP A 521 -22.89 -14.39 5.10
CA TRP A 521 -23.19 -13.24 5.96
C TRP A 521 -24.42 -13.49 6.84
N GLU A 522 -25.31 -14.41 6.45
CA GLU A 522 -26.44 -14.83 7.29
C GLU A 522 -25.98 -15.54 8.58
N ASP A 523 -24.79 -16.14 8.57
CA ASP A 523 -24.21 -16.85 9.72
C ASP A 523 -23.60 -15.91 10.77
N ILE A 524 -23.65 -14.59 10.53
CA ILE A 524 -22.99 -13.57 11.36
C ILE A 524 -24.04 -12.80 12.16
N ASP A 525 -23.89 -12.79 13.49
CA ASP A 525 -24.73 -11.97 14.38
C ASP A 525 -24.74 -10.48 13.96
N PRO A 526 -25.91 -9.92 13.58
CA PRO A 526 -26.03 -8.51 13.20
C PRO A 526 -25.60 -7.50 14.27
N ALA A 527 -25.60 -7.89 15.56
CA ALA A 527 -25.22 -7.00 16.66
C ALA A 527 -23.79 -6.45 16.53
N LEU A 528 -22.92 -7.16 15.82
CA LEU A 528 -21.50 -6.79 15.62
C LEU A 528 -21.28 -5.66 14.63
N PHE A 529 -22.32 -5.32 13.86
CA PHE A 529 -22.29 -4.22 12.91
C PHE A 529 -23.27 -3.11 13.32
N ALA A 530 -23.79 -3.16 14.55
CA ALA A 530 -24.74 -2.17 15.06
C ALA A 530 -24.15 -0.76 15.20
N ASP A 531 -22.83 -0.66 15.32
CA ASP A 531 -22.08 0.60 15.35
C ASP A 531 -21.93 1.25 13.96
N ARG A 532 -22.24 0.52 12.88
CA ARG A 532 -22.05 0.99 11.51
C ARG A 532 -23.19 1.90 11.07
N GLU A 533 -22.81 3.03 10.47
CA GLU A 533 -23.76 3.98 9.91
C GLU A 533 -24.53 3.37 8.72
N LYS A 534 -25.87 3.44 8.79
CA LYS A 534 -26.77 3.07 7.69
C LYS A 534 -26.80 4.18 6.64
N LEU A 535 -26.51 3.82 5.39
CA LEU A 535 -26.42 4.75 4.27
C LEU A 535 -27.17 4.18 3.06
N SER A 536 -27.99 5.00 2.41
CA SER A 536 -28.73 4.60 1.22
C SER A 536 -27.81 4.24 0.04
N ARG A 537 -28.09 3.11 -0.60
CA ARG A 537 -27.41 2.68 -1.83
C ARG A 537 -27.61 3.72 -2.94
N GLN A 538 -26.53 4.03 -3.66
CA GLN A 538 -26.60 4.89 -4.83
C GLN A 538 -27.08 4.09 -6.03
N SER A 539 -28.07 4.63 -6.74
CA SER A 539 -28.65 4.02 -7.94
C SER A 539 -27.99 4.54 -9.22
N GLU A 540 -27.92 3.68 -10.23
CA GLU A 540 -27.54 4.07 -11.58
C GLU A 540 -28.61 4.96 -12.22
N THR A 541 -28.20 5.78 -13.19
CA THR A 541 -29.12 6.62 -13.95
C THR A 541 -29.75 5.79 -15.06
N ILE A 542 -31.01 5.42 -14.91
CA ILE A 542 -31.75 4.56 -15.86
C ILE A 542 -32.83 5.39 -16.55
N LEU A 543 -32.96 5.28 -17.87
CA LEU A 543 -34.01 5.95 -18.64
C LEU A 543 -35.41 5.44 -18.24
N PRO A 544 -36.48 6.24 -18.38
CA PRO A 544 -37.86 5.78 -18.14
C PRO A 544 -38.26 4.65 -19.09
N ALA A 545 -39.07 3.68 -18.63
CA ALA A 545 -39.46 2.50 -19.42
C ALA A 545 -40.07 2.84 -20.80
N ALA A 546 -40.84 3.94 -20.89
CA ALA A 546 -41.42 4.42 -22.15
C ALA A 546 -40.36 4.80 -23.20
N GLU A 547 -39.22 5.31 -22.74
CA GLU A 547 -38.07 5.64 -23.58
C GLU A 547 -37.20 4.42 -23.88
N ARG A 548 -37.07 3.47 -22.94
CA ARG A 548 -36.26 2.25 -23.13
C ARG A 548 -36.77 1.42 -24.30
N LYS A 549 -38.09 1.29 -24.44
CA LYS A 549 -38.73 0.46 -25.47
C LYS A 549 -38.78 1.09 -26.86
N ALA A 550 -38.39 2.37 -26.98
CA ALA A 550 -38.54 3.13 -28.23
C ALA A 550 -37.44 2.78 -29.26
N ASP A 551 -36.25 2.45 -28.81
CA ASP A 551 -35.10 2.15 -29.66
C ASP A 551 -34.08 1.24 -28.95
N PHE A 552 -32.92 1.05 -29.59
CA PHE A 552 -31.83 0.21 -29.10
C PHE A 552 -30.71 1.00 -28.41
N ARG A 553 -30.91 2.29 -28.07
CA ARG A 553 -29.88 3.07 -27.38
C ARG A 553 -29.65 2.52 -25.96
N GLU A 554 -28.43 2.68 -25.47
CA GLU A 554 -28.09 2.26 -24.11
C GLU A 554 -29.00 2.98 -23.10
N TYR A 555 -29.70 2.22 -22.26
CA TYR A 555 -30.72 2.76 -21.36
C TYR A 555 -30.21 3.03 -19.94
N ASN A 556 -29.11 2.39 -19.54
CA ASN A 556 -28.47 2.59 -18.25
C ASN A 556 -27.20 3.43 -18.48
N LEU A 557 -27.15 4.63 -17.90
CA LEU A 557 -26.07 5.60 -18.03
C LEU A 557 -25.05 5.52 -16.87
N GLY A 558 -25.18 4.54 -15.98
CA GLY A 558 -24.26 4.29 -14.88
C GLY A 558 -24.36 5.32 -13.74
N LEU A 559 -23.30 5.40 -12.91
CA LEU A 559 -23.20 6.32 -11.79
C LEU A 559 -22.54 7.64 -12.20
N THR A 560 -23.07 8.75 -11.68
CA THR A 560 -22.35 10.03 -11.72
C THR A 560 -21.11 9.97 -10.81
N ARG A 561 -20.13 10.86 -11.03
CA ARG A 561 -18.93 10.95 -10.17
C ARG A 561 -19.27 11.10 -8.69
N GLU A 562 -20.23 11.97 -8.37
CA GLU A 562 -20.64 12.21 -6.98
C GLU A 562 -21.31 10.97 -6.37
N ALA A 563 -22.19 10.30 -7.13
CA ALA A 563 -22.83 9.07 -6.70
C ALA A 563 -21.80 7.96 -6.49
N ALA A 564 -20.84 7.78 -7.41
CA ALA A 564 -19.75 6.81 -7.25
C ALA A 564 -18.94 7.07 -5.96
N LEU A 565 -18.53 8.31 -5.72
CA LEU A 565 -17.79 8.67 -4.50
C LEU A 565 -18.61 8.44 -3.22
N ARG A 566 -19.92 8.75 -3.22
CA ARG A 566 -20.80 8.42 -2.08
C ARG A 566 -20.94 6.91 -1.87
N GLU A 567 -21.03 6.14 -2.95
CA GLU A 567 -21.16 4.69 -2.89
C GLU A 567 -19.89 4.02 -2.33
N THR A 568 -18.70 4.51 -2.70
CA THR A 568 -17.45 3.97 -2.14
C THR A 568 -17.35 4.11 -0.61
N LYS A 569 -17.94 5.17 -0.03
CA LYS A 569 -18.01 5.37 1.43
C LYS A 569 -18.83 4.29 2.13
N ARG A 570 -19.75 3.62 1.42
CA ARG A 570 -20.54 2.51 1.99
C ARG A 570 -19.73 1.22 2.17
N CYS A 571 -18.65 1.01 1.40
CA CYS A 571 -17.85 -0.20 1.57
C CYS A 571 -17.21 -0.28 2.98
N LEU A 572 -17.29 -1.45 3.63
CA LEU A 572 -16.78 -1.66 4.99
C LEU A 572 -15.28 -1.96 5.05
N SER A 573 -14.60 -2.15 3.91
CA SER A 573 -13.19 -2.55 3.82
C SER A 573 -12.86 -3.80 4.66
N CYS A 574 -13.65 -4.88 4.47
CA CYS A 574 -13.59 -6.10 5.29
C CYS A 574 -12.23 -6.83 5.26
N GLY A 575 -11.58 -6.89 4.10
CA GLY A 575 -10.31 -7.59 3.90
C GLY A 575 -9.13 -6.93 4.61
N CYS A 576 -8.13 -7.74 4.95
CA CYS A 576 -6.93 -7.31 5.66
C CYS A 576 -6.01 -6.43 4.77
N GLN A 577 -5.40 -5.39 5.34
CA GLN A 577 -4.43 -4.57 4.61
C GLN A 577 -3.12 -5.33 4.33
N ASP A 578 -2.74 -6.24 5.22
CA ASP A 578 -1.52 -7.06 5.10
C ASP A 578 -1.76 -8.37 4.32
N ALA A 579 -2.90 -8.51 3.63
CA ALA A 579 -3.29 -9.78 3.03
C ALA A 579 -2.18 -10.38 2.14
N PHE A 580 -1.54 -9.56 1.31
CA PHE A 580 -0.55 -10.02 0.33
C PHE A 580 0.80 -10.45 0.90
N ASP A 581 1.17 -9.98 2.09
CA ASP A 581 2.48 -10.25 2.74
C ASP A 581 2.34 -10.98 4.09
N CYS A 582 1.15 -11.50 4.40
CA CYS A 582 0.87 -12.13 5.69
C CYS A 582 1.52 -13.51 5.83
N GLU A 583 2.56 -13.60 6.66
CA GLU A 583 3.29 -14.83 6.94
C GLU A 583 2.39 -15.93 7.55
N LEU A 584 1.40 -15.58 8.36
CA LEU A 584 0.45 -16.55 8.91
C LEU A 584 -0.33 -17.28 7.80
N ARG A 585 -0.81 -16.55 6.77
CA ARG A 585 -1.52 -17.17 5.62
C ARG A 585 -0.60 -18.12 4.88
N ARG A 586 0.64 -17.70 4.61
CA ARG A 586 1.66 -18.53 3.93
C ARG A 586 1.94 -19.83 4.69
N LEU A 587 2.16 -19.73 6.01
CA LEU A 587 2.43 -20.89 6.86
C LEU A 587 1.22 -21.81 6.98
N CYS A 588 0.02 -21.29 7.22
CA CYS A 588 -1.20 -22.11 7.26
C CYS A 588 -1.42 -22.89 5.94
N GLY A 589 -1.18 -22.24 4.80
CA GLY A 589 -1.23 -22.90 3.49
C GLY A 589 -0.08 -23.89 3.23
N ALA A 590 1.10 -23.69 3.82
CA ALA A 590 2.25 -24.61 3.68
C ALA A 590 2.09 -25.90 4.50
N TYR A 591 1.36 -25.83 5.63
CA TYR A 591 1.13 -26.95 6.56
C TYR A 591 -0.29 -27.53 6.48
N ASP A 592 -1.08 -27.11 5.48
CA ASP A 592 -2.43 -27.62 5.20
C ASP A 592 -3.35 -27.54 6.42
N VAL A 593 -3.34 -26.39 7.10
CA VAL A 593 -4.12 -26.14 8.32
C VAL A 593 -5.60 -26.08 7.98
N ASP A 594 -6.41 -26.88 8.70
CA ASP A 594 -7.86 -26.83 8.62
C ASP A 594 -8.42 -26.19 9.89
N ILE A 595 -9.03 -25.01 9.73
CA ILE A 595 -9.63 -24.22 10.82
C ILE A 595 -10.93 -24.83 11.35
N LYS A 596 -11.58 -25.70 10.57
CA LYS A 596 -12.85 -26.34 10.97
C LYS A 596 -12.66 -27.39 12.06
N VAL A 597 -11.44 -27.92 12.22
CA VAL A 597 -11.14 -29.03 13.14
C VAL A 597 -11.19 -28.63 14.61
N LEU A 598 -10.76 -27.40 14.95
CA LEU A 598 -10.70 -26.93 16.35
C LEU A 598 -11.81 -25.95 16.72
N GLY A 599 -12.62 -25.53 15.75
CA GLY A 599 -13.67 -24.52 15.92
C GLY A 599 -13.10 -23.13 16.21
N THR A 600 -13.30 -22.17 15.30
CA THR A 600 -13.12 -20.75 15.60
C THR A 600 -14.31 -20.29 16.43
N HIS A 601 -14.24 -20.46 17.75
CA HIS A 601 -15.38 -20.27 18.64
C HIS A 601 -15.58 -18.78 19.00
N GLU A 602 -16.61 -18.18 18.38
CA GLU A 602 -17.54 -17.17 18.94
C GLU A 602 -16.99 -15.82 19.45
N LYS A 603 -15.68 -15.65 19.62
CA LYS A 603 -15.10 -14.40 20.11
C LYS A 603 -14.98 -13.38 18.99
N ARG A 604 -15.57 -12.21 19.20
CA ARG A 604 -15.59 -11.11 18.25
C ARG A 604 -15.39 -9.80 18.99
N TYR A 605 -14.60 -8.92 18.39
CA TYR A 605 -14.15 -7.67 18.99
C TYR A 605 -14.43 -6.49 18.07
N ASP A 606 -14.78 -5.35 18.66
CA ASP A 606 -14.89 -4.10 17.91
C ASP A 606 -13.52 -3.70 17.33
N VAL A 607 -13.53 -3.20 16.09
CA VAL A 607 -12.34 -2.65 15.44
C VAL A 607 -12.13 -1.24 15.97
N VAL A 608 -10.97 -1.00 16.58
CA VAL A 608 -10.59 0.32 17.09
C VAL A 608 -9.79 1.04 16.01
N SER A 609 -10.35 2.11 15.45
CA SER A 609 -9.70 2.94 14.43
C SER A 609 -9.38 4.33 14.99
N GLY A 610 -8.13 4.76 14.88
CA GLY A 610 -7.68 6.13 15.18
C GLY A 610 -6.88 6.72 14.02
N ASP A 611 -6.35 7.93 14.23
CA ASP A 611 -5.65 8.69 13.17
C ASP A 611 -4.35 8.04 12.67
N TYR A 612 -3.71 7.19 13.47
CA TYR A 612 -2.41 6.57 13.15
C TYR A 612 -2.40 5.04 13.27
N LEU A 613 -3.33 4.46 14.02
CA LEU A 613 -3.38 3.03 14.31
C LEU A 613 -4.80 2.52 14.08
N VAL A 614 -4.90 1.42 13.33
CA VAL A 614 -6.10 0.58 13.28
C VAL A 614 -5.77 -0.74 13.98
N GLN A 615 -6.59 -1.07 14.97
CA GLN A 615 -6.50 -2.31 15.72
C GLN A 615 -7.74 -3.16 15.48
N ASP A 616 -7.51 -4.31 14.86
CA ASP A 616 -8.53 -5.34 14.63
C ASP A 616 -8.16 -6.61 15.40
N ALA A 617 -8.68 -6.74 16.61
CA ALA A 617 -8.39 -7.88 17.47
C ALA A 617 -8.92 -9.21 16.92
N ASN A 618 -9.84 -9.19 15.95
CA ASN A 618 -10.32 -10.40 15.28
C ASN A 618 -9.23 -11.06 14.42
N LYS A 619 -8.15 -10.34 14.09
CA LYS A 619 -6.99 -10.86 13.33
C LYS A 619 -5.83 -11.25 14.26
N CYS A 620 -5.99 -11.17 15.57
CA CYS A 620 -4.92 -11.40 16.53
C CYS A 620 -4.70 -12.90 16.78
N ILE A 621 -3.44 -13.31 16.92
CA ILE A 621 -3.05 -14.67 17.36
C ILE A 621 -2.46 -14.70 18.77
N LEU A 622 -2.61 -13.60 19.52
CA LEU A 622 -2.08 -13.42 20.88
C LEU A 622 -0.58 -13.74 21.05
N CYS A 623 0.23 -13.50 20.01
CA CYS A 623 1.68 -13.81 20.05
C CYS A 623 2.46 -12.97 21.08
N GLY A 624 1.92 -11.78 21.42
CA GLY A 624 2.49 -10.85 22.40
C GLY A 624 3.57 -9.92 21.87
N ASN A 625 3.96 -9.99 20.60
CA ASN A 625 5.02 -9.14 20.03
C ASN A 625 4.76 -7.64 20.24
N CYS A 626 3.53 -7.18 20.00
CA CYS A 626 3.16 -5.77 20.17
C CYS A 626 3.26 -5.29 21.64
N VAL A 627 2.82 -6.11 22.59
CA VAL A 627 2.95 -5.82 24.03
C VAL A 627 4.43 -5.77 24.42
N ARG A 628 5.20 -6.75 23.96
CA ARG A 628 6.61 -6.91 24.29
C ARG A 628 7.48 -5.83 23.68
N ILE A 629 7.29 -5.46 22.42
CA ILE A 629 8.09 -4.40 21.78
C ILE A 629 7.82 -3.04 22.42
N CYS A 630 6.58 -2.80 22.81
CA CYS A 630 6.19 -1.61 23.54
C CYS A 630 6.88 -1.51 24.92
N GLN A 631 7.06 -2.64 25.62
CA GLN A 631 7.68 -2.71 26.94
C GLN A 631 9.22 -2.83 26.88
N GLU A 632 9.74 -3.82 26.15
CA GLU A 632 11.17 -4.12 26.04
C GLU A 632 11.93 -3.10 25.18
N VAL A 633 11.29 -2.49 24.15
CA VAL A 633 11.97 -1.59 23.19
C VAL A 633 11.62 -0.11 23.38
N GLN A 634 10.42 0.27 23.80
CA GLN A 634 10.10 1.70 24.09
C GLN A 634 9.91 2.01 25.58
N ASP A 635 9.64 0.99 26.38
CA ASP A 635 9.23 1.11 27.78
C ASP A 635 8.15 2.19 28.02
N SER A 636 7.13 2.17 27.15
CA SER A 636 5.99 3.09 27.22
C SER A 636 4.73 2.44 27.80
N GLY A 637 4.62 1.11 27.73
CA GLY A 637 3.45 0.37 28.21
C GLY A 637 2.14 0.72 27.47
N ALA A 638 2.21 1.28 26.26
CA ALA A 638 1.06 1.69 25.48
C ALA A 638 0.09 0.54 25.11
N MET A 639 0.58 -0.71 25.10
CA MET A 639 -0.17 -1.92 24.79
C MET A 639 -0.04 -2.93 25.92
N GLY A 640 -1.13 -3.64 26.23
CA GLY A 640 -1.13 -4.68 27.25
C GLY A 640 -2.16 -5.78 26.99
N PHE A 641 -1.95 -6.93 27.63
CA PHE A 641 -2.98 -7.97 27.72
C PHE A 641 -4.01 -7.58 28.77
N VAL A 642 -5.29 -7.70 28.41
CA VAL A 642 -6.42 -7.56 29.34
C VAL A 642 -7.17 -8.88 29.43
N ASN A 643 -7.92 -9.07 30.51
CA ASN A 643 -8.62 -10.31 30.86
C ASN A 643 -7.66 -11.53 31.03
N ARG A 644 -8.22 -12.72 31.25
CA ARG A 644 -7.47 -13.96 31.47
C ARG A 644 -8.15 -15.15 30.78
N GLY A 645 -7.35 -16.15 30.42
CA GLY A 645 -7.85 -17.38 29.79
C GLY A 645 -8.37 -17.10 28.37
N PHE A 646 -9.51 -17.69 28.02
CA PHE A 646 -10.10 -17.50 26.70
C PHE A 646 -10.58 -16.06 26.46
N GLU A 647 -10.80 -15.24 27.49
CA GLU A 647 -11.22 -13.84 27.27
C GLU A 647 -10.05 -12.89 27.01
N THR A 648 -8.81 -13.40 27.03
CA THR A 648 -7.60 -12.59 26.86
C THR A 648 -7.59 -11.89 25.51
N THR A 649 -7.40 -10.58 25.53
CA THR A 649 -7.23 -9.77 24.31
C THR A 649 -6.15 -8.71 24.53
N VAL A 650 -5.58 -8.21 23.46
CA VAL A 650 -4.63 -7.09 23.51
C VAL A 650 -5.42 -5.80 23.42
N ARG A 651 -5.15 -4.83 24.31
CA ARG A 651 -5.75 -3.49 24.23
C ARG A 651 -4.73 -2.38 24.44
N GLN A 652 -5.07 -1.22 23.89
CA GLN A 652 -4.40 0.05 24.18
C GLN A 652 -4.71 0.48 25.63
N PHE A 653 -3.72 1.00 26.34
CA PHE A 653 -3.94 1.55 27.68
C PHE A 653 -4.70 2.88 27.61
N GLN A 654 -5.83 3.00 28.33
CA GLN A 654 -6.64 4.22 28.35
C GLN A 654 -6.00 5.27 29.29
N GLY A 655 -5.44 6.33 28.71
CA GLY A 655 -4.88 7.49 29.42
C GLY A 655 -5.04 8.79 28.62
N PRO A 656 -4.91 9.98 29.24
CA PRO A 656 -5.25 11.26 28.60
C PRO A 656 -4.37 11.55 27.37
N ALA A 657 -4.98 11.94 26.23
CA ALA A 657 -4.40 12.36 24.93
C ALA A 657 -3.25 11.50 24.33
N LEU A 658 -3.16 11.40 22.99
CA LEU A 658 -2.01 10.78 22.33
C LEU A 658 -0.71 11.53 22.69
N SER A 659 0.09 10.98 23.60
CA SER A 659 1.45 11.48 23.86
C SER A 659 2.38 11.06 22.72
N ARG A 660 3.42 11.85 22.40
CA ARG A 660 4.42 11.50 21.38
C ARG A 660 5.01 10.09 21.60
N SER A 661 5.28 9.76 22.85
CA SER A 661 5.75 8.44 23.29
C SER A 661 4.80 7.28 22.95
N ARG A 662 3.49 7.52 22.87
CA ARG A 662 2.52 6.50 22.42
C ARG A 662 2.57 6.29 20.91
N LEU A 663 2.75 7.36 20.14
CA LEU A 663 2.91 7.26 18.68
C LEU A 663 4.19 6.51 18.30
N ASP A 664 5.30 6.77 18.99
CA ASP A 664 6.55 6.02 18.82
C ASP A 664 6.36 4.52 19.08
N ALA A 665 5.61 4.19 20.13
CA ALA A 665 5.28 2.82 20.46
C ALA A 665 4.36 2.15 19.42
N TYR A 666 3.36 2.87 18.89
CA TYR A 666 2.44 2.32 17.89
C TYR A 666 3.15 1.90 16.61
N GLY A 667 4.07 2.72 16.07
CA GLY A 667 4.83 2.35 14.88
C GLY A 667 5.61 1.04 15.06
N LEU A 668 6.22 0.86 16.22
CA LEU A 668 6.92 -0.39 16.56
C LEU A 668 5.96 -1.57 16.76
N CYS A 669 4.82 -1.36 17.41
CA CYS A 669 3.80 -2.39 17.60
C CYS A 669 3.26 -2.90 16.26
N ILE A 670 3.01 -1.99 15.30
CA ILE A 670 2.59 -2.33 13.94
C ILE A 670 3.70 -3.13 13.25
N SER A 671 4.95 -2.64 13.28
CA SER A 671 6.09 -3.33 12.65
C SER A 671 6.37 -4.74 13.18
N ALA A 672 5.89 -5.07 14.38
CA ALA A 672 6.09 -6.37 15.02
C ALA A 672 4.85 -7.28 14.95
N CYS A 673 3.74 -6.80 14.38
CA CYS A 673 2.50 -7.55 14.25
C CYS A 673 2.56 -8.48 13.02
N PRO A 674 2.49 -9.82 13.19
CA PRO A 674 2.65 -10.74 12.06
C PRO A 674 1.33 -11.07 11.32
N THR A 675 0.20 -10.46 11.70
CA THR A 675 -1.13 -10.88 11.23
C THR A 675 -2.03 -9.74 10.75
N GLY A 676 -1.52 -8.50 10.68
CA GLY A 676 -2.34 -7.33 10.34
C GLY A 676 -3.44 -7.01 11.36
N ALA A 677 -3.33 -7.53 12.60
CA ALA A 677 -4.18 -7.13 13.71
C ALA A 677 -3.92 -5.68 14.17
N LEU A 678 -2.71 -5.18 13.89
CA LEU A 678 -2.33 -3.79 14.07
C LEU A 678 -1.75 -3.32 12.74
N VAL A 679 -2.38 -2.33 12.13
CA VAL A 679 -1.91 -1.71 10.88
C VAL A 679 -1.88 -0.20 11.04
N ALA A 680 -1.02 0.47 10.28
CA ALA A 680 -1.03 1.92 10.23
C ALA A 680 -2.38 2.38 9.65
N ALA A 681 -2.99 3.39 10.27
CA ALA A 681 -4.09 4.08 9.60
C ALA A 681 -3.53 4.70 8.33
N GLN A 682 -4.15 4.45 7.18
CA GLN A 682 -3.69 5.04 5.93
C GLN A 682 -4.25 6.47 5.82
N PRO A 683 -3.45 7.46 5.39
CA PRO A 683 -3.88 8.88 5.27
C PRO A 683 -4.78 9.14 4.05
N PHE A 684 -5.44 8.10 3.54
CA PHE A 684 -6.29 8.16 2.36
C PHE A 684 -7.76 8.33 2.75
N ALA A 685 -8.60 8.75 1.80
CA ALA A 685 -10.05 8.81 2.03
C ALA A 685 -10.62 7.42 2.33
N LYS A 686 -10.04 6.38 1.72
CA LYS A 686 -10.37 4.98 2.01
C LYS A 686 -9.11 4.10 1.94
N PRO A 687 -8.85 3.26 2.97
CA PRO A 687 -7.76 2.30 2.93
C PRO A 687 -8.10 1.12 2.01
N GLY A 688 -7.08 0.52 1.42
CA GLY A 688 -7.17 -0.67 0.58
C GLY A 688 -6.03 -1.66 0.86
N PRO A 689 -6.18 -2.94 0.45
CA PRO A 689 -5.10 -3.91 0.50
C PRO A 689 -4.14 -3.61 -0.65
N PHE A 690 -3.40 -2.50 -0.57
CA PHE A 690 -2.55 -2.11 -1.70
C PHE A 690 -1.28 -2.93 -1.69
N LYS A 691 -1.08 -3.73 -2.74
CA LYS A 691 0.18 -4.46 -2.95
C LYS A 691 1.29 -3.48 -3.32
N ALA A 692 2.42 -3.56 -2.61
CA ALA A 692 3.60 -2.80 -2.95
C ALA A 692 4.20 -3.32 -4.28
N GLU A 693 4.40 -2.41 -5.23
CA GLU A 693 5.01 -2.69 -6.54
C GLU A 693 6.52 -2.38 -6.51
N LYS A 694 6.90 -1.39 -5.68
CA LYS A 694 8.27 -0.91 -5.53
C LYS A 694 8.55 -0.59 -4.07
N VAL A 695 9.74 -0.95 -3.60
CA VAL A 695 10.26 -0.51 -2.30
C VAL A 695 11.45 0.40 -2.54
N VAL A 696 11.41 1.61 -1.98
CA VAL A 696 12.47 2.62 -2.14
C VAL A 696 13.16 2.87 -0.81
N ALA A 697 14.43 2.50 -0.73
CA ALA A 697 15.29 2.83 0.40
C ALA A 697 15.73 4.31 0.34
N THR A 698 15.33 5.09 1.34
CA THR A 698 15.62 6.53 1.47
C THR A 698 15.96 6.87 2.92
N THR A 699 16.24 8.15 3.20
CA THR A 699 16.66 8.62 4.52
C THR A 699 15.63 9.58 5.11
N CYS A 700 15.31 9.40 6.40
CA CYS A 700 14.47 10.33 7.15
C CYS A 700 15.19 11.68 7.33
N THR A 701 14.58 12.77 6.88
CA THR A 701 15.15 14.13 6.98
C THR A 701 14.62 14.93 8.19
N ARG A 702 13.86 14.30 9.09
CA ARG A 702 13.16 14.99 10.18
C ARG A 702 14.02 15.29 11.40
N CYS A 703 15.04 14.49 11.69
CA CYS A 703 16.02 14.78 12.74
C CYS A 703 17.40 14.25 12.38
N SER A 704 18.44 14.75 13.05
CA SER A 704 19.85 14.52 12.70
C SER A 704 20.37 13.09 12.87
N MET A 705 19.51 12.12 13.22
CA MET A 705 19.85 10.70 13.18
C MET A 705 20.09 10.21 11.74
N GLY A 706 19.24 10.63 10.80
CA GLY A 706 19.24 10.10 9.44
C GLY A 706 18.86 8.61 9.39
N CYS A 707 17.74 8.23 10.01
CA CYS A 707 17.25 6.85 10.00
C CYS A 707 16.94 6.39 8.57
N GLU A 708 17.25 5.13 8.28
CA GLU A 708 16.94 4.49 7.01
C GLU A 708 15.44 4.13 6.96
N LEU A 709 14.81 4.44 5.83
CA LEU A 709 13.39 4.20 5.57
C LEU A 709 13.24 3.37 4.30
N GLU A 710 12.31 2.42 4.31
CA GLU A 710 11.84 1.71 3.14
C GLU A 710 10.41 2.17 2.84
N MET A 711 10.24 2.92 1.75
CA MET A 711 8.92 3.37 1.31
C MET A 711 8.32 2.34 0.36
N HIS A 712 7.22 1.72 0.78
CA HIS A 712 6.45 0.78 -0.01
C HIS A 712 5.47 1.55 -0.88
N VAL A 713 5.69 1.50 -2.19
CA VAL A 713 4.97 2.27 -3.18
C VAL A 713 4.07 1.35 -3.99
N SER A 714 2.79 1.72 -4.07
CA SER A 714 1.79 1.09 -4.92
C SER A 714 1.25 2.15 -5.87
N ARG A 715 1.61 2.05 -7.15
CA ARG A 715 1.42 3.11 -8.15
C ARG A 715 2.05 4.41 -7.65
N ASP A 716 1.29 5.50 -7.58
CA ASP A 716 1.78 6.80 -7.08
C ASP A 716 1.44 7.07 -5.60
N GLN A 717 1.32 6.03 -4.77
CA GLN A 717 1.03 6.18 -3.34
C GLN A 717 2.01 5.38 -2.47
N ILE A 718 2.40 5.98 -1.35
CA ILE A 718 3.18 5.30 -0.29
C ILE A 718 2.17 4.64 0.65
N VAL A 719 2.13 3.32 0.63
CA VAL A 719 1.12 2.52 1.34
C VAL A 719 1.62 1.97 2.67
N ALA A 720 2.94 1.86 2.83
CA ALA A 720 3.60 1.55 4.09
C ALA A 720 5.00 2.18 4.14
N VAL A 721 5.51 2.39 5.35
CA VAL A 721 6.90 2.79 5.60
C VAL A 721 7.50 1.84 6.62
N THR A 722 8.58 1.18 6.25
CA THR A 722 9.32 0.24 7.11
C THR A 722 10.78 0.63 7.20
N THR A 723 11.58 -0.23 7.81
CA THR A 723 13.04 -0.14 7.86
C THR A 723 13.58 -1.57 7.87
N PRO A 724 14.80 -1.81 7.36
CA PRO A 724 15.44 -3.11 7.51
C PRO A 724 15.53 -3.51 8.98
N LEU A 725 15.05 -4.71 9.31
CA LEU A 725 15.11 -5.25 10.68
C LEU A 725 16.53 -5.66 11.09
N ARG A 726 17.45 -5.84 10.12
CA ARG A 726 18.83 -6.30 10.33
C ARG A 726 19.78 -5.50 9.47
N GLY A 727 20.96 -5.17 10.01
CA GLY A 727 22.03 -4.49 9.27
C GLY A 727 21.72 -3.04 8.85
N GLY A 728 20.52 -2.54 9.14
CA GLY A 728 20.11 -1.16 8.90
C GLY A 728 20.66 -0.20 9.97
N LYS A 729 20.74 1.08 9.63
CA LYS A 729 21.39 2.12 10.47
C LYS A 729 20.69 2.38 11.81
N ASN A 730 19.42 2.01 11.90
CA ASN A 730 18.55 2.23 13.05
C ASN A 730 18.04 0.92 13.67
N ASP A 731 18.70 -0.22 13.41
CA ASP A 731 18.41 -1.54 14.04
C ASP A 731 16.92 -1.94 14.01
N GLY A 732 16.23 -1.63 12.91
CA GLY A 732 14.80 -1.92 12.78
C GLY A 732 13.88 -1.00 13.60
N ILE A 733 14.37 0.07 14.22
CA ILE A 733 13.60 0.97 15.07
C ILE A 733 13.28 2.26 14.31
N LEU A 734 12.01 2.65 14.25
CA LEU A 734 11.58 3.95 13.75
C LEU A 734 10.72 4.66 14.81
N CYS A 735 10.90 5.98 14.91
CA CYS A 735 10.00 6.84 15.67
C CYS A 735 8.81 7.26 14.80
N HIS A 736 7.83 7.93 15.41
CA HIS A 736 6.62 8.41 14.72
C HIS A 736 6.92 9.28 13.49
N LYS A 737 7.97 10.12 13.55
CA LYS A 737 8.43 10.99 12.45
C LYS A 737 8.78 10.20 11.18
N GLY A 738 9.40 9.03 11.33
CA GLY A 738 9.78 8.16 10.21
C GLY A 738 8.66 7.22 9.82
N TYR A 739 8.08 6.50 10.80
CA TYR A 739 7.10 5.45 10.54
C TYR A 739 5.81 5.98 9.91
N PHE A 740 5.34 7.15 10.35
CA PHE A 740 4.12 7.77 9.81
C PHE A 740 4.41 8.83 8.74
N ALA A 741 5.59 8.80 8.10
CA ALA A 741 5.96 9.74 7.05
C ALA A 741 4.92 9.82 5.92
N ALA A 742 4.24 8.73 5.60
CA ALA A 742 3.16 8.73 4.60
C ALA A 742 2.02 9.71 4.94
N HIS A 743 1.71 9.93 6.23
CA HIS A 743 0.68 10.88 6.68
C HIS A 743 1.08 12.33 6.38
N TYR A 744 2.38 12.60 6.38
CA TYR A 744 2.90 13.91 6.03
C TYR A 744 2.89 14.12 4.50
N VAL A 745 3.32 13.11 3.73
CA VAL A 745 3.38 13.19 2.26
C VAL A 745 1.98 13.30 1.64
N HIS A 746 1.02 12.50 2.11
CA HIS A 746 -0.36 12.47 1.60
C HIS A 746 -1.34 13.32 2.43
N GLY A 747 -0.81 14.19 3.29
CA GLY A 747 -1.62 15.00 4.19
C GLY A 747 -2.51 15.99 3.45
N LYS A 748 -3.68 16.30 4.02
CA LYS A 748 -4.63 17.28 3.44
C LYS A 748 -4.05 18.69 3.30
N GLU A 749 -3.06 19.02 4.12
CA GLU A 749 -2.36 20.29 4.11
C GLU A 749 -1.24 20.32 3.04
N ARG A 750 -1.05 19.28 2.23
CA ARG A 750 -0.02 19.27 1.18
C ARG A 750 -0.28 20.36 0.13
N LEU A 751 0.70 21.22 -0.10
CA LEU A 751 0.65 22.24 -1.15
C LEU A 751 1.04 21.63 -2.50
N THR A 752 0.16 21.75 -3.49
CA THR A 752 0.38 21.24 -4.86
C THR A 752 0.48 22.36 -5.91
N GLU A 753 -0.04 23.56 -5.61
CA GLU A 753 -0.10 24.67 -6.56
C GLU A 753 0.54 25.95 -5.97
N PRO A 754 1.19 26.79 -6.81
CA PRO A 754 1.70 28.10 -6.38
C PRO A 754 0.58 29.05 -5.98
N LEU A 755 0.81 29.83 -4.92
CA LEU A 755 -0.14 30.82 -4.43
C LEU A 755 0.48 32.23 -4.49
N LEU A 756 -0.32 33.22 -4.88
CA LEU A 756 0.05 34.63 -4.90
C LEU A 756 -0.97 35.45 -4.14
N ARG A 757 -0.51 36.43 -3.37
CA ARG A 757 -1.38 37.34 -2.63
C ARG A 757 -2.02 38.33 -3.59
N ASP A 758 -3.36 38.31 -3.63
CA ASP A 758 -4.18 39.25 -4.37
C ASP A 758 -5.43 39.63 -3.55
N GLY A 759 -5.77 40.91 -3.50
CA GLY A 759 -6.92 41.41 -2.72
C GLY A 759 -6.90 41.07 -1.22
N GLY A 760 -5.70 40.86 -0.63
CA GLY A 760 -5.54 40.51 0.79
C GLY A 760 -5.57 39.01 1.11
N SER A 761 -5.75 38.14 0.12
CA SER A 761 -5.79 36.68 0.29
C SER A 761 -4.86 35.96 -0.69
N LEU A 762 -4.40 34.75 -0.34
CA LEU A 762 -3.62 33.91 -1.24
C LEU A 762 -4.53 33.18 -2.22
N GLN A 763 -4.21 33.27 -3.51
CA GLN A 763 -4.97 32.64 -4.60
C GLN A 763 -4.06 31.75 -5.45
N PRO A 764 -4.53 30.57 -5.92
CA PRO A 764 -3.77 29.74 -6.84
C PRO A 764 -3.44 30.45 -8.16
N VAL A 765 -2.20 30.33 -8.62
CA VAL A 765 -1.70 30.93 -9.87
C VAL A 765 -0.76 29.99 -10.61
N SER A 766 -0.47 30.29 -11.88
CA SER A 766 0.53 29.54 -12.65
C SER A 766 1.95 29.74 -12.10
N TRP A 767 2.81 28.75 -12.32
CA TRP A 767 4.23 28.78 -11.95
C TRP A 767 4.95 30.03 -12.45
N ASP A 768 4.75 30.40 -13.72
CA ASP A 768 5.45 31.54 -14.32
C ASP A 768 5.02 32.87 -13.66
N LYS A 769 3.74 33.00 -13.30
CA LYS A 769 3.23 34.19 -12.58
C LYS A 769 3.79 34.26 -11.17
N ALA A 770 3.80 33.15 -10.43
CA ALA A 770 4.31 33.10 -9.06
C ALA A 770 5.82 33.38 -9.00
N ILE A 771 6.62 32.74 -9.87
CA ILE A 771 8.07 32.94 -9.95
C ILE A 771 8.39 34.37 -10.39
N GLY A 772 7.66 34.90 -11.38
CA GLY A 772 7.82 36.29 -11.82
C GLY A 772 7.52 37.30 -10.70
N ALA A 773 6.47 37.06 -9.90
CA ALA A 773 6.14 37.89 -8.75
C ALA A 773 7.22 37.82 -7.66
N ALA A 774 7.72 36.63 -7.33
CA ALA A 774 8.81 36.45 -6.37
C ALA A 774 10.08 37.19 -6.81
N ALA A 775 10.48 37.04 -8.09
CA ALA A 775 11.63 37.75 -8.65
C ALA A 775 11.44 39.28 -8.60
N ALA A 776 10.24 39.77 -8.95
CA ALA A 776 9.92 41.21 -8.92
C ALA A 776 10.01 41.79 -7.50
N ILE A 777 9.52 41.06 -6.48
CA ILE A 777 9.63 41.45 -5.07
C ILE A 777 11.10 41.58 -4.66
N LEU A 778 11.91 40.56 -4.96
CA LEU A 778 13.33 40.55 -4.60
C LEU A 778 14.10 41.68 -5.30
N GLU A 779 13.85 41.92 -6.59
CA GLU A 779 14.47 43.03 -7.32
C GLU A 779 14.04 44.40 -6.79
N HIS A 780 12.76 44.55 -6.45
CA HIS A 780 12.22 45.80 -5.94
C HIS A 780 12.89 46.20 -4.63
N VAL A 781 12.99 45.26 -3.68
CA VAL A 781 13.67 45.50 -2.40
C VAL A 781 15.17 45.70 -2.60
N LYS A 782 15.82 44.92 -3.48
CA LYS A 782 17.25 45.13 -3.83
C LYS A 782 17.51 46.55 -4.35
N LYS A 783 16.59 47.11 -5.16
CA LYS A 783 16.70 48.49 -5.70
C LYS A 783 16.44 49.56 -4.64
N LEU A 784 15.54 49.33 -3.68
CA LEU A 784 15.16 50.31 -2.65
C LEU A 784 16.10 50.33 -1.44
N GLN A 785 16.45 49.15 -0.91
CA GLN A 785 17.20 49.00 0.35
C GLN A 785 18.61 48.41 0.14
N GLY A 786 18.98 48.07 -1.10
CA GLY A 786 20.23 47.37 -1.40
C GLY A 786 20.17 45.88 -1.05
N ALA A 787 21.25 45.16 -1.34
CA ALA A 787 21.36 43.73 -1.04
C ALA A 787 21.29 43.42 0.48
N GLY A 788 21.62 44.39 1.32
CA GLY A 788 21.52 44.25 2.79
C GLY A 788 20.09 44.17 3.32
N GLY A 789 19.09 44.61 2.54
CA GLY A 789 17.66 44.53 2.90
C GLY A 789 17.00 43.20 2.53
N LEU A 790 17.77 42.22 2.04
CA LEU A 790 17.32 40.89 1.67
C LEU A 790 17.87 39.84 2.64
N ALA A 791 17.09 38.79 2.91
CA ALA A 791 17.56 37.63 3.67
C ALA A 791 17.01 36.31 3.10
N VAL A 792 17.76 35.23 3.28
CA VAL A 792 17.37 33.86 2.93
C VAL A 792 17.42 32.97 4.17
N LEU A 793 16.32 32.30 4.48
CA LEU A 793 16.21 31.34 5.58
C LEU A 793 15.99 29.94 5.02
N ALA A 794 16.82 28.98 5.41
CA ALA A 794 16.75 27.62 4.88
C ALA A 794 16.53 26.59 6.01
N SER A 795 15.59 25.69 5.79
CA SER A 795 15.29 24.59 6.70
C SER A 795 16.34 23.48 6.62
N PRO A 796 16.75 22.90 7.77
CA PRO A 796 17.60 21.72 7.80
C PRO A 796 16.92 20.44 7.29
N ALA A 797 15.65 20.48 6.89
CA ALA A 797 15.00 19.36 6.21
C ALA A 797 15.37 19.24 4.72
N LEU A 798 15.94 20.31 4.13
CA LEU A 798 16.34 20.37 2.73
C LEU A 798 17.61 19.55 2.48
N THR A 799 17.77 19.06 1.26
CA THR A 799 18.97 18.32 0.83
C THR A 799 20.19 19.24 0.74
N ASN A 800 21.39 18.66 0.67
CA ASN A 800 22.63 19.39 0.47
C ASN A 800 22.60 20.21 -0.83
N GLU A 801 22.04 19.63 -1.88
CA GLU A 801 21.94 20.26 -3.20
C GLU A 801 20.99 21.47 -3.17
N GLU A 802 19.85 21.33 -2.48
CA GLU A 802 18.89 22.43 -2.26
C GLU A 802 19.52 23.55 -1.43
N ASN A 803 20.22 23.20 -0.33
CA ASN A 803 20.92 24.17 0.51
C ASN A 803 22.06 24.89 -0.24
N TYR A 804 22.80 24.18 -1.10
CA TYR A 804 23.84 24.77 -1.94
C TYR A 804 23.25 25.78 -2.92
N LEU A 805 22.14 25.46 -3.60
CA LEU A 805 21.48 26.39 -4.51
C LEU A 805 20.90 27.61 -3.77
N LEU A 806 20.37 27.45 -2.56
CA LEU A 806 19.87 28.56 -1.76
C LEU A 806 20.99 29.53 -1.37
N GLN A 807 22.15 29.03 -0.94
CA GLN A 807 23.28 29.92 -0.64
C GLN A 807 23.84 30.58 -1.89
N LYS A 808 23.86 29.86 -3.01
CA LYS A 808 24.28 30.39 -4.30
C LYS A 808 23.32 31.50 -4.76
N LEU A 809 22.02 31.31 -4.56
CA LEU A 809 21.00 32.32 -4.83
C LEU A 809 21.24 33.57 -3.96
N ALA A 810 21.45 33.40 -2.65
CA ALA A 810 21.74 34.51 -1.75
C ALA A 810 22.98 35.31 -2.19
N ARG A 811 24.08 34.62 -2.51
CA ARG A 811 25.36 35.27 -2.76
C ARG A 811 25.56 35.74 -4.20
N GLU A 812 25.16 34.96 -5.19
CA GLU A 812 25.39 35.28 -6.61
C GLU A 812 24.24 36.04 -7.29
N VAL A 813 23.02 35.91 -6.79
CA VAL A 813 21.82 36.57 -7.36
C VAL A 813 21.43 37.78 -6.51
N LEU A 814 21.25 37.57 -5.20
CA LEU A 814 20.82 38.62 -4.28
C LEU A 814 21.99 39.49 -3.79
N GLU A 815 23.24 39.02 -3.96
CA GLU A 815 24.47 39.71 -3.56
C GLU A 815 24.55 39.99 -2.05
N THR A 816 24.02 39.06 -1.24
CA THR A 816 23.99 39.18 0.23
C THR A 816 24.56 37.94 0.91
N ASN A 817 25.19 38.14 2.07
CA ASN A 817 25.56 37.07 3.00
C ASN A 817 24.52 36.88 4.10
N ASN A 818 23.36 37.54 4.01
CA ASN A 818 22.23 37.34 4.93
C ASN A 818 21.53 36.00 4.64
N ILE A 819 22.23 34.89 4.84
CA ILE A 819 21.69 33.54 4.77
C ILE A 819 21.92 32.82 6.08
N ALA A 820 20.87 32.19 6.61
CA ALA A 820 20.96 31.42 7.85
C ALA A 820 20.10 30.16 7.79
N GLY A 821 20.61 29.09 8.37
CA GLY A 821 19.81 27.91 8.73
C GLY A 821 18.93 28.22 9.94
N THR A 822 17.84 27.48 10.10
CA THR A 822 16.95 27.63 11.26
C THR A 822 17.21 26.63 12.39
N GLY A 823 18.18 25.73 12.22
CA GLY A 823 18.74 24.92 13.31
C GLY A 823 19.78 25.70 14.12
N ALA A 824 20.19 25.15 15.27
CA ALA A 824 21.15 25.84 16.15
C ALA A 824 22.54 26.03 15.53
N ALA A 825 23.25 27.03 16.05
CA ALA A 825 24.62 27.34 15.66
C ALA A 825 25.57 26.23 16.14
N GLU A 826 26.14 25.43 15.23
CA GLU A 826 27.31 24.61 15.58
C GLU A 826 28.47 25.53 15.97
N SER A 827 29.25 25.10 16.97
CA SER A 827 30.50 25.77 17.32
C SER A 827 31.52 25.63 16.19
N GLY A 828 32.36 26.65 16.00
CA GLY A 828 33.47 26.60 15.04
C GLY A 828 34.62 25.65 15.43
N VAL A 829 34.44 24.86 16.50
CA VAL A 829 35.47 23.99 17.07
C VAL A 829 35.31 22.58 16.48
N ALA A 830 36.35 22.09 15.80
CA ALA A 830 36.36 20.76 15.22
C ALA A 830 36.62 19.70 16.30
N PHE A 831 35.58 18.98 16.73
CA PHE A 831 35.70 17.84 17.64
C PHE A 831 35.86 16.52 16.87
N ALA A 832 36.46 15.51 17.50
CA ALA A 832 36.37 14.15 17.01
C ALA A 832 34.93 13.63 17.21
N ALA A 833 34.18 13.54 16.11
CA ALA A 833 32.79 13.09 16.11
C ALA A 833 32.69 11.63 16.55
N ALA A 834 31.89 11.38 17.58
CA ALA A 834 31.46 10.01 17.89
C ALA A 834 30.44 9.52 16.84
N SER A 835 30.47 8.23 16.57
CA SER A 835 29.50 7.53 15.71
C SER A 835 28.37 6.91 16.55
N PHE A 836 27.25 6.55 15.92
CA PHE A 836 26.21 5.80 16.62
C PHE A 836 26.70 4.40 17.08
N SER A 837 27.65 3.79 16.37
CA SER A 837 28.28 2.53 16.78
C SER A 837 29.11 2.65 18.06
N ASP A 838 29.69 3.82 18.35
CA ASP A 838 30.46 4.03 19.57
C ASP A 838 29.60 3.89 20.84
N ILE A 839 28.29 4.12 20.74
CA ILE A 839 27.34 4.00 21.86
C ILE A 839 27.25 2.54 22.33
N ALA A 840 27.24 1.58 21.39
CA ALA A 840 27.13 0.16 21.71
C ALA A 840 28.40 -0.39 22.38
N GLU A 841 29.57 0.18 22.07
CA GLU A 841 30.86 -0.22 22.65
C GLU A 841 31.26 0.60 23.89
N SER A 842 30.46 1.61 24.24
CA SER A 842 30.75 2.53 25.33
C SER A 842 30.59 1.85 26.69
N ASP A 843 31.54 2.08 27.58
CA ASP A 843 31.44 1.71 28.99
C ASP A 843 30.88 2.85 29.87
N MET A 844 30.76 4.07 29.32
CA MET A 844 30.06 5.18 29.96
C MET A 844 29.48 6.18 28.96
N ILE A 845 28.19 6.49 29.09
CA ILE A 845 27.50 7.49 28.29
C ILE A 845 27.11 8.67 29.18
N LEU A 846 27.46 9.88 28.78
CA LEU A 846 27.03 11.13 29.42
C LEU A 846 26.08 11.88 28.50
N VAL A 847 24.84 12.09 28.93
CA VAL A 847 23.81 12.85 28.20
C VAL A 847 23.62 14.20 28.86
N THR A 848 23.65 15.28 28.10
CA THR A 848 23.39 16.64 28.63
C THR A 848 22.56 17.50 27.69
N GLY A 849 21.68 18.32 28.28
CA GLY A 849 20.86 19.30 27.57
C GLY A 849 19.73 18.72 26.70
N ALA A 850 19.50 17.41 26.75
CA ALA A 850 18.59 16.71 25.84
C ALA A 850 17.56 15.87 26.60
N ASP A 851 16.29 15.92 26.17
CA ASP A 851 15.35 14.81 26.39
C ASP A 851 15.40 13.90 25.16
N LEU A 852 16.34 12.93 25.19
CA LEU A 852 16.50 11.98 24.08
C LEU A 852 15.21 11.20 23.81
N THR A 853 14.36 10.96 24.80
CA THR A 853 13.13 10.17 24.61
C THR A 853 12.05 10.93 23.87
N GLY A 854 12.02 12.26 23.97
CA GLY A 854 11.13 13.10 23.17
C GLY A 854 11.67 13.44 21.78
N ASP A 855 12.96 13.79 21.72
CA ASP A 855 13.55 14.41 20.52
C ASP A 855 14.19 13.38 19.58
N PHE A 856 14.82 12.35 20.15
CA PHE A 856 15.57 11.32 19.43
C PHE A 856 15.23 9.89 19.92
N PRO A 857 13.98 9.41 19.79
CA PRO A 857 13.55 8.15 20.39
C PRO A 857 14.37 6.92 19.99
N VAL A 858 14.88 6.90 18.75
CA VAL A 858 15.77 5.83 18.25
C VAL A 858 17.10 5.85 19.01
N LEU A 859 17.70 7.02 19.20
CA LEU A 859 18.93 7.18 19.98
C LEU A 859 18.72 6.82 21.45
N ALA A 860 17.59 7.20 22.03
CA ALA A 860 17.25 6.82 23.40
C ALA A 860 17.18 5.29 23.57
N ALA A 861 16.63 4.58 22.59
CA ALA A 861 16.62 3.11 22.60
C ALA A 861 18.04 2.52 22.54
N MET A 862 18.94 3.11 21.72
CA MET A 862 20.35 2.69 21.65
C MET A 862 21.07 2.92 22.98
N VAL A 863 20.92 4.10 23.58
CA VAL A 863 21.53 4.45 24.89
C VAL A 863 21.02 3.53 25.99
N ARG A 864 19.72 3.24 26.02
CA ARG A 864 19.15 2.31 26.99
C ARG A 864 19.70 0.90 26.82
N LYS A 865 19.77 0.39 25.58
CA LYS A 865 20.32 -0.94 25.28
C LYS A 865 21.77 -1.06 25.76
N ALA A 866 22.58 -0.02 25.59
CA ALA A 866 23.95 0.03 26.11
C ALA A 866 24.00 0.02 27.65
N ALA A 867 23.13 0.79 28.31
CA ALA A 867 23.03 0.82 29.78
C ALA A 867 22.60 -0.53 30.37
N GLU A 868 21.59 -1.17 29.79
CA GLU A 868 21.13 -2.51 30.20
C GLU A 868 22.19 -3.61 29.92
N GLY A 869 23.05 -3.39 28.92
CA GLY A 869 24.21 -4.23 28.61
C GLY A 869 25.37 -4.11 29.60
N GLY A 870 25.25 -3.27 30.64
CA GLY A 870 26.25 -3.07 31.69
C GLY A 870 27.07 -1.77 31.58
N GLY A 871 26.82 -0.95 30.56
CA GLY A 871 27.42 0.38 30.46
C GLY A 871 26.87 1.35 31.51
N LYS A 872 27.69 2.29 31.99
CA LYS A 872 27.23 3.33 32.92
C LYS A 872 26.54 4.46 32.16
N LEU A 873 25.45 5.01 32.72
CA LEU A 873 24.72 6.14 32.13
C LEU A 873 24.67 7.30 33.11
N ALA A 874 25.14 8.47 32.67
CA ALA A 874 25.03 9.73 33.39
C ALA A 874 24.14 10.71 32.61
N ILE A 875 23.20 11.36 33.29
CA ILE A 875 22.27 12.33 32.70
C ILE A 875 22.37 13.64 33.47
N ILE A 876 22.60 14.74 32.75
CA ILE A 876 22.54 16.11 33.25
C ILE A 876 21.39 16.81 32.53
N SER A 877 20.30 17.09 33.23
CA SER A 877 19.10 17.67 32.64
C SER A 877 18.43 18.68 33.57
N GLU A 878 17.68 19.61 33.01
CA GLU A 878 16.88 20.58 33.77
C GLU A 878 15.51 20.01 34.20
N GLN A 879 15.10 18.91 33.56
CA GLN A 879 13.83 18.21 33.80
C GLN A 879 14.09 16.70 33.90
N PRO A 880 13.30 15.95 34.70
CA PRO A 880 13.36 14.50 34.71
C PRO A 880 13.06 13.90 33.33
N THR A 881 13.75 12.83 32.98
CA THR A 881 13.62 12.11 31.70
C THR A 881 13.23 10.65 31.94
N MET A 882 12.68 9.99 30.92
CA MET A 882 12.34 8.58 31.00
C MET A 882 13.58 7.67 31.11
N LEU A 883 14.77 8.18 30.75
CA LEU A 883 16.04 7.45 30.86
C LEU A 883 16.63 7.44 32.28
N ASP A 884 16.15 8.31 33.18
CA ASP A 884 16.68 8.44 34.55
C ASP A 884 16.65 7.12 35.34
N LYS A 885 15.68 6.25 35.06
CA LYS A 885 15.56 4.92 35.72
C LYS A 885 16.68 3.95 35.34
N TYR A 886 17.34 4.17 34.22
CA TYR A 886 18.50 3.39 33.76
C TYR A 886 19.82 4.09 34.08
N ALA A 887 19.77 5.37 34.48
CA ALA A 887 20.95 6.16 34.75
C ALA A 887 21.62 5.73 36.05
N THR A 888 22.90 5.41 35.98
CA THR A 888 23.78 5.27 37.14
C THR A 888 23.83 6.60 37.91
N HIS A 889 23.94 7.71 37.17
CA HIS A 889 23.95 9.07 37.71
C HIS A 889 22.89 9.92 37.01
N SER A 890 21.90 10.43 37.76
CA SER A 890 20.95 11.42 37.25
C SER A 890 21.11 12.70 38.06
N LEU A 891 21.44 13.80 37.37
CA LEU A 891 21.73 15.10 37.94
C LEU A 891 20.71 16.12 37.41
N LEU A 892 19.72 16.41 38.24
CA LEU A 892 18.72 17.43 37.95
C LEU A 892 19.26 18.82 38.34
N VAL A 893 19.45 19.67 37.33
CA VAL A 893 20.00 21.04 37.48
C VAL A 893 18.87 22.07 37.42
N ASN A 894 19.06 23.23 38.04
CA ASN A 894 18.11 24.33 37.88
C ASN A 894 18.17 24.91 36.46
N THR A 895 17.04 25.40 35.95
CA THR A 895 16.93 26.00 34.62
C THR A 895 17.98 27.10 34.39
N GLY A 896 18.68 27.05 33.26
CA GLY A 896 19.74 27.99 32.88
C GLY A 896 21.04 27.86 33.68
N CYS A 897 21.21 26.80 34.46
CA CYS A 897 22.41 26.58 35.29
C CYS A 897 23.37 25.51 34.73
N THR A 898 23.05 24.89 33.60
CA THR A 898 23.86 23.81 32.98
C THR A 898 25.30 24.23 32.74
N GLU A 899 25.56 25.39 32.13
CA GLU A 899 26.91 25.94 31.90
C GLU A 899 27.71 26.07 33.22
N LYS A 900 27.08 26.55 34.29
CA LYS A 900 27.72 26.73 35.60
C LYS A 900 28.11 25.39 36.22
N VAL A 901 27.23 24.39 36.09
CA VAL A 901 27.49 23.02 36.56
C VAL A 901 28.65 22.40 35.77
N LEU A 902 28.66 22.54 34.45
CA LEU A 902 29.76 22.05 33.61
C LEU A 902 31.09 22.75 33.93
N THR A 903 31.07 24.06 34.16
CA THR A 903 32.25 24.83 34.58
C THR A 903 32.82 24.30 35.91
N ALA A 904 31.95 24.02 36.87
CA ALA A 904 32.35 23.49 38.16
C ALA A 904 32.87 22.05 38.06
N LEU A 905 32.24 21.19 37.24
CA LEU A 905 32.72 19.83 36.96
C LEU A 905 34.10 19.85 36.28
N TYR A 906 34.30 20.74 35.31
CA TYR A 906 35.59 20.94 34.66
C TYR A 906 36.68 21.35 35.66
N GLY A 907 36.38 22.31 36.56
CA GLY A 907 37.28 22.71 37.63
C GLY A 907 37.62 21.57 38.60
N LEU A 908 36.63 20.73 38.97
CA LEU A 908 36.82 19.57 39.84
C LEU A 908 37.64 18.45 39.18
N ALA A 909 37.51 18.26 37.86
CA ALA A 909 38.25 17.22 37.12
C ALA A 909 39.76 17.50 37.05
N GLY A 910 40.19 18.76 37.18
CA GLY A 910 41.59 19.16 37.19
C GLY A 910 42.35 18.88 38.50
N ASP A 911 41.65 18.51 39.58
CA ASP A 911 42.23 18.25 40.89
C ASP A 911 42.32 16.74 41.17
N GLN A 912 43.50 16.15 40.91
CA GLN A 912 43.72 14.70 41.01
C GLN A 912 43.61 14.15 42.44
N ASP A 913 43.88 14.96 43.47
CA ASP A 913 43.70 14.55 44.87
C ASP A 913 42.21 14.41 45.24
N LEU A 914 41.37 15.24 44.62
CA LEU A 914 39.90 15.26 44.74
C LEU A 914 39.27 13.99 44.15
N LEU A 915 39.76 13.53 43.00
CA LEU A 915 39.32 12.30 42.33
C LEU A 915 39.74 11.03 43.08
N ALA A 916 40.90 11.04 43.75
CA ALA A 916 41.43 9.90 44.50
C ALA A 916 40.76 9.70 45.88
N ALA A 917 40.21 10.75 46.49
CA ALA A 917 39.63 10.70 47.84
C ALA A 917 38.20 10.12 47.93
N GLY A 918 37.44 10.16 46.83
CA GLY A 918 36.03 9.71 46.79
C GLY A 918 35.13 10.41 47.82
N ALA A 919 34.07 9.73 48.27
CA ALA A 919 33.08 10.27 49.22
C ALA A 919 33.63 10.61 50.63
N LYS A 920 34.94 10.45 50.86
CA LYS A 920 35.62 10.74 52.13
C LYS A 920 36.61 11.87 51.93
N MET A 921 36.13 13.12 51.87
CA MET A 921 37.01 14.26 52.06
C MET A 921 36.48 15.23 53.12
N PRO A 922 37.27 15.55 54.17
CA PRO A 922 37.07 16.78 54.91
C PRO A 922 37.61 17.94 54.06
N CYS A 923 36.78 18.97 53.85
CA CYS A 923 37.12 20.17 53.09
C CYS A 923 38.45 20.81 53.58
N ARG A 924 39.49 20.83 52.73
CA ARG A 924 40.84 21.30 53.10
C ARG A 924 41.23 22.68 52.56
N THR A 925 40.48 23.27 51.63
CA THR A 925 40.72 24.63 51.11
C THR A 925 39.43 25.46 51.08
N GLU A 926 39.57 26.78 51.27
CA GLU A 926 38.43 27.72 51.38
C GLU A 926 37.72 27.91 50.03
N ASP A 927 38.47 27.86 48.92
CA ASP A 927 37.94 27.93 47.55
C ASP A 927 37.08 26.70 47.21
N MET A 928 37.50 25.50 47.63
CA MET A 928 36.74 24.26 47.42
C MET A 928 35.44 24.27 48.24
N ARG A 929 35.46 24.80 49.46
CA ARG A 929 34.26 25.00 50.30
C ARG A 929 33.25 25.93 49.63
N ARG A 930 33.74 26.98 48.97
CA ARG A 930 32.94 27.98 48.25
C ARG A 930 32.32 27.41 46.98
N LEU A 931 33.10 26.68 46.18
CA LEU A 931 32.63 25.98 44.98
C LEU A 931 31.56 24.92 45.33
N LEU A 932 31.77 24.17 46.41
CA LEU A 932 30.83 23.16 46.91
C LEU A 932 29.52 23.79 47.43
N ASP A 933 29.58 24.93 48.13
CA ASP A 933 28.39 25.67 48.58
C ASP A 933 27.61 26.25 47.37
N GLU A 934 28.33 26.75 46.36
CA GLU A 934 27.73 27.28 45.13
C GLU A 934 27.07 26.18 44.28
N LEU A 935 27.72 25.03 44.10
CA LEU A 935 27.16 23.83 43.47
C LEU A 935 25.92 23.32 44.21
N SER A 936 25.94 23.32 45.55
CA SER A 936 24.80 22.86 46.37
C SER A 936 23.54 23.73 46.18
N ARG A 937 23.70 25.00 45.80
CA ARG A 937 22.57 25.90 45.48
C ARG A 937 22.05 25.73 44.05
N LEU A 938 22.92 25.33 43.12
CA LEU A 938 22.58 25.17 41.70
C LEU A 938 22.01 23.79 41.38
N LEU A 939 22.33 22.79 42.20
CA LEU A 939 21.94 21.39 42.01
C LEU A 939 20.85 20.97 42.98
N ARG A 940 19.94 20.12 42.52
CA ARG A 940 18.99 19.41 43.40
C ARG A 940 19.59 18.10 43.96
N VAL A 941 20.90 17.90 43.78
CA VAL A 941 21.63 16.66 44.08
C VAL A 941 22.90 16.95 44.88
N GLY A 942 23.22 16.06 45.81
CA GLY A 942 24.38 16.21 46.70
C GLY A 942 25.73 16.04 46.01
N ILE A 943 26.73 16.78 46.48
CA ILE A 943 28.13 16.79 46.00
C ILE A 943 28.73 15.39 45.81
N ALA A 944 28.41 14.45 46.71
CA ALA A 944 28.91 13.08 46.64
C ALA A 944 28.54 12.38 45.32
N ARG A 945 27.40 12.73 44.73
CA ARG A 945 26.93 12.16 43.46
C ARG A 945 27.69 12.73 42.25
N LEU A 946 28.07 14.01 42.29
CA LEU A 946 28.94 14.63 41.29
C LEU A 946 30.33 13.99 41.30
N ALA A 947 30.90 13.81 42.49
CA ALA A 947 32.21 13.17 42.65
C ALA A 947 32.18 11.72 42.14
N ALA A 948 31.14 10.95 42.47
CA ALA A 948 30.97 9.59 41.97
C ALA A 948 30.84 9.53 40.44
N MET A 949 30.09 10.45 39.84
CA MET A 949 29.99 10.55 38.38
C MET A 949 31.34 10.88 37.74
N LEU A 950 32.10 11.83 38.29
CA LEU A 950 33.44 12.19 37.78
C LEU A 950 34.45 11.05 37.91
N GLN A 951 34.38 10.28 39.00
CA GLN A 951 35.20 9.07 39.18
C GLN A 951 34.87 8.03 38.13
N ASP A 952 33.59 7.77 37.88
CA ASP A 952 33.16 6.83 36.85
C ASP A 952 33.58 7.29 35.45
N LEU A 953 33.46 8.59 35.15
CA LEU A 953 33.90 9.18 33.88
C LEU A 953 35.42 9.07 33.71
N SER A 954 36.18 9.29 34.79
CA SER A 954 37.63 9.14 34.79
C SER A 954 38.07 7.67 34.70
N ALA A 955 37.27 6.72 35.18
CA ALA A 955 37.54 5.28 35.09
C ALA A 955 37.17 4.69 33.72
N ALA A 956 36.21 5.27 33.00
CA ALA A 956 35.72 4.78 31.70
C ALA A 956 36.82 4.73 30.64
N ALA A 957 37.01 3.59 29.97
CA ALA A 957 37.97 3.42 28.89
C ALA A 957 37.48 4.05 27.58
N ARG A 958 36.17 4.04 27.32
CA ARG A 958 35.55 4.49 26.07
C ARG A 958 34.30 5.34 26.34
N PRO A 959 34.42 6.51 27.01
CA PRO A 959 33.27 7.36 27.27
C PRO A 959 32.74 8.01 25.98
N VAL A 960 31.42 8.17 25.90
CA VAL A 960 30.72 8.89 24.83
C VAL A 960 29.87 9.98 25.46
N VAL A 961 29.99 11.21 24.95
CA VAL A 961 29.19 12.35 25.41
C VAL A 961 28.18 12.71 24.33
N ILE A 962 26.89 12.74 24.69
CA ILE A 962 25.77 13.08 23.82
C ILE A 962 25.20 14.43 24.28
N VAL A 963 25.09 15.36 23.34
CA VAL A 963 24.63 16.72 23.59
C VAL A 963 23.50 17.06 22.63
N ALA A 964 22.40 17.65 23.13
CA ALA A 964 21.45 18.32 22.24
C ALA A 964 22.01 19.67 21.81
N GLY A 965 22.40 19.78 20.54
CA GLY A 965 23.00 20.98 19.96
C GLY A 965 22.08 22.20 19.97
N ASP A 966 20.75 22.01 20.05
CA ASP A 966 19.82 23.14 20.08
C ASP A 966 19.61 23.77 21.46
N SER A 967 19.95 23.02 22.50
CA SER A 967 19.78 23.44 23.90
C SER A 967 21.11 23.86 24.54
N VAL A 968 22.24 23.56 23.90
CA VAL A 968 23.58 23.66 24.48
C VAL A 968 24.47 24.52 23.58
N GLY A 969 24.91 25.66 24.12
CA GLY A 969 25.73 26.62 23.39
C GLY A 969 27.17 26.15 23.17
N CYS A 970 27.91 26.93 22.36
CA CYS A 970 29.31 26.64 22.03
C CYS A 970 30.18 26.51 23.28
N ARG A 971 29.93 27.34 24.29
CA ARG A 971 30.72 27.37 25.53
C ARG A 971 30.53 26.11 26.36
N GLU A 972 29.32 25.57 26.46
CA GLU A 972 29.10 24.29 27.14
C GLU A 972 29.74 23.12 26.39
N GLN A 973 29.74 23.14 25.06
CA GLN A 973 30.45 22.13 24.25
C GLN A 973 31.96 22.16 24.50
N GLU A 974 32.57 23.36 24.53
CA GLU A 974 33.98 23.56 24.89
C GLU A 974 34.28 23.07 26.31
N LEU A 975 33.40 23.33 27.28
CA LEU A 975 33.55 22.86 28.66
C LEU A 975 33.48 21.32 28.76
N LEU A 976 32.63 20.67 27.98
CA LEU A 976 32.53 19.21 27.93
C LEU A 976 33.77 18.57 27.31
N ALA A 977 34.30 19.16 26.22
CA ALA A 977 35.55 18.73 25.62
C ALA A 977 36.71 18.88 26.60
N GLY A 978 36.80 20.04 27.26
CA GLY A 978 37.76 20.29 28.33
C GLY A 978 37.64 19.30 29.48
N LEU A 979 36.41 18.96 29.90
CA LEU A 979 36.15 17.98 30.95
C LEU A 979 36.68 16.59 30.58
N LEU A 980 36.43 16.12 29.36
CA LEU A 980 36.98 14.85 28.87
C LEU A 980 38.52 14.87 28.85
N ALA A 981 39.11 15.96 28.37
CA ALA A 981 40.55 16.14 28.34
C ALA A 981 41.17 16.12 29.75
N ALA A 982 40.53 16.79 30.72
CA ALA A 982 40.95 16.79 32.13
C ALA A 982 40.89 15.39 32.75
N CYS A 983 39.90 14.57 32.38
CA CYS A 983 39.80 13.16 32.76
C CYS A 983 40.76 12.23 32.01
N GLY A 984 41.64 12.76 31.15
CA GLY A 984 42.57 11.98 30.34
C GLY A 984 41.90 11.13 29.25
N LYS A 985 40.72 11.56 28.78
CA LYS A 985 39.92 10.84 27.77
C LYS A 985 40.03 11.52 26.41
N LYS A 986 39.88 10.73 25.34
CA LYS A 986 39.75 11.28 23.99
C LYS A 986 38.35 11.88 23.83
N GLU A 987 38.29 13.02 23.15
CA GLU A 987 37.03 13.66 22.80
C GLU A 987 36.22 12.74 21.88
N LYS A 988 35.06 12.28 22.36
CA LYS A 988 34.05 11.55 21.57
C LYS A 988 32.70 12.20 21.85
N LEU A 989 32.47 13.31 21.17
CA LEU A 989 31.29 14.15 21.32
C LEU A 989 30.33 13.88 20.17
N LEU A 990 29.07 13.57 20.48
CA LEU A 990 27.98 13.45 19.52
C LEU A 990 26.99 14.60 19.76
N VAL A 991 26.96 15.56 18.84
CA VAL A 991 26.05 16.71 18.89
C VAL A 991 24.82 16.40 18.05
N MET A 992 23.67 16.31 18.70
CA MET A 992 22.38 15.98 18.09
C MET A 992 21.58 17.25 17.81
N HIS A 993 21.18 17.45 16.57
CA HIS A 993 20.32 18.57 16.15
C HIS A 993 18.90 18.12 15.85
N ALA A 994 17.91 18.95 16.17
CA ALA A 994 16.51 18.70 15.86
C ALA A 994 16.30 18.63 14.34
N GLY A 995 17.04 19.44 13.56
CA GLY A 995 17.05 19.41 12.11
C GLY A 995 17.82 18.24 11.51
N GLY A 996 17.29 17.62 10.44
CA GLY A 996 17.88 16.44 9.80
C GLY A 996 19.25 16.64 9.17
N ASN A 997 19.42 17.76 8.49
CA ASN A 997 20.60 18.07 7.68
C ASN A 997 21.36 19.30 8.19
N THR A 998 21.27 19.63 9.49
CA THR A 998 21.91 20.84 10.05
C THR A 998 23.41 20.89 9.76
N ARG A 999 24.11 19.76 9.91
CA ARG A 999 25.54 19.66 9.58
C ARG A 999 25.78 19.91 8.09
N GLY A 1000 24.97 19.30 7.23
CA GLY A 1000 25.04 19.49 5.78
C GLY A 1000 24.77 20.93 5.34
N GLN A 1001 23.85 21.65 5.99
CA GLN A 1001 23.62 23.08 5.75
C GLN A 1001 24.91 23.90 5.91
N LEU A 1002 25.66 23.63 6.98
CA LEU A 1002 26.94 24.31 7.24
C LEU A 1002 28.01 23.93 6.23
N GLU A 1003 28.10 22.64 5.87
CA GLU A 1003 29.00 22.18 4.80
C GLU A 1003 28.66 22.82 3.45
N MET A 1004 27.39 23.09 3.19
CA MET A 1004 26.91 23.75 1.99
C MET A 1004 26.97 25.28 2.07
N GLY A 1005 27.44 25.88 3.17
CA GLY A 1005 27.61 27.33 3.31
C GLY A 1005 26.34 28.11 3.65
N VAL A 1006 25.31 27.47 4.21
CA VAL A 1006 24.11 28.14 4.74
C VAL A 1006 24.41 28.73 6.12
N HIS A 1007 25.27 29.74 6.14
CA HIS A 1007 25.69 30.46 7.34
C HIS A 1007 26.16 31.86 6.94
N PRO A 1008 25.95 32.90 7.76
CA PRO A 1008 26.30 34.27 7.38
C PRO A 1008 27.80 34.51 7.17
N ASP A 1009 28.66 33.71 7.81
CA ASP A 1009 30.12 33.85 7.77
C ASP A 1009 30.84 32.64 7.13
N LEU A 1010 30.12 31.58 6.73
CA LEU A 1010 30.75 30.39 6.14
C LEU A 1010 30.28 30.16 4.70
N LEU A 1011 31.25 29.93 3.83
CA LEU A 1011 31.11 29.44 2.47
C LEU A 1011 31.15 27.91 2.47
N PRO A 1012 30.75 27.24 1.35
CA PRO A 1012 30.81 25.78 1.26
C PRO A 1012 32.19 25.21 1.65
N GLY A 1013 32.17 24.12 2.41
CA GLY A 1013 33.36 23.50 3.03
C GLY A 1013 33.84 24.21 4.30
N ARG A 1014 32.93 24.90 5.02
CA ARG A 1014 33.21 25.65 6.28
C ARG A 1014 34.32 26.70 6.15
N ARG A 1015 34.49 27.30 4.96
CA ARG A 1015 35.50 28.34 4.74
C ARG A 1015 34.94 29.70 5.16
N PRO A 1016 35.67 30.51 5.93
CA PRO A 1016 35.16 31.82 6.30
C PRO A 1016 35.06 32.73 5.07
N VAL A 1017 34.04 33.59 5.01
CA VAL A 1017 33.82 34.54 3.90
C VAL A 1017 35.05 35.44 3.69
N SER A 1018 35.79 35.74 4.76
CA SER A 1018 37.04 36.50 4.72
C SER A 1018 38.17 35.84 3.92
N ALA A 1019 38.11 34.52 3.69
CA ALA A 1019 39.19 33.77 3.03
C ALA A 1019 39.11 33.76 1.49
N VAL A 1020 38.04 34.29 0.88
CA VAL A 1020 37.81 34.19 -0.58
C VAL A 1020 37.76 35.58 -1.22
N ALA A 1021 38.30 35.71 -2.44
CA ALA A 1021 38.42 36.99 -3.13
C ALA A 1021 37.08 37.58 -3.63
N ALA A 1022 36.03 36.76 -3.71
CA ALA A 1022 34.70 37.13 -4.22
C ALA A 1022 33.89 37.95 -3.20
N ALA A 1023 33.15 38.95 -3.68
CA ALA A 1023 32.27 39.81 -2.87
C ALA A 1023 30.88 39.15 -2.68
N PRO A 1024 30.16 39.41 -1.56
CA PRO A 1024 30.48 40.34 -0.47
C PRO A 1024 31.48 39.76 0.55
N ARG A 1025 32.43 40.60 1.04
CA ARG A 1025 33.50 40.20 1.97
C ARG A 1025 33.13 40.28 3.46
N HIS A 1026 31.97 40.84 3.78
CA HIS A 1026 31.51 41.01 5.15
C HIS A 1026 30.54 39.89 5.51
N ALA A 1027 30.66 39.36 6.72
CA ALA A 1027 29.69 38.41 7.26
C ALA A 1027 28.29 39.03 7.27
N GLY A 1028 27.28 38.20 7.00
CA GLY A 1028 25.88 38.58 7.22
C GLY A 1028 25.50 38.59 8.70
N PHE A 1029 24.21 38.57 8.97
CA PHE A 1029 23.65 38.52 10.33
C PHE A 1029 23.27 37.09 10.72
N THR A 1030 23.45 36.75 12.01
CA THR A 1030 22.97 35.48 12.57
C THR A 1030 21.44 35.42 12.56
N LEU A 1031 20.84 34.24 12.72
CA LEU A 1031 19.38 34.12 12.76
C LEU A 1031 18.73 35.02 13.83
N PRO A 1032 19.21 35.05 15.10
CA PRO A 1032 18.67 35.99 16.10
C PRO A 1032 18.75 37.46 15.68
N ASP A 1033 19.87 37.87 15.07
CA ASP A 1033 20.06 39.24 14.60
C ASP A 1033 19.15 39.56 13.41
N LEU A 1034 18.99 38.63 12.46
CA LEU A 1034 18.06 38.76 11.35
C LEU A 1034 16.63 38.92 11.83
N LEU A 1035 16.18 38.13 12.82
CA LEU A 1035 14.84 38.26 13.39
C LEU A 1035 14.61 39.62 14.05
N VAL A 1036 15.63 40.19 14.71
CA VAL A 1036 15.55 41.55 15.25
C VAL A 1036 15.48 42.57 14.12
N LYS A 1037 16.27 42.42 13.05
CA LYS A 1037 16.28 43.32 11.90
C LYS A 1037 15.00 43.29 11.10
N ILE A 1038 14.43 42.12 10.87
CA ILE A 1038 13.10 41.94 10.26
C ILE A 1038 12.06 42.69 11.09
N SER A 1039 12.05 42.52 12.43
CA SER A 1039 11.10 43.22 13.31
C SER A 1039 11.23 44.74 13.31
N ARG A 1040 12.38 45.29 12.88
CA ARG A 1040 12.65 46.73 12.77
C ARG A 1040 12.41 47.30 11.37
N GLY A 1041 12.08 46.46 10.38
CA GLY A 1041 11.94 46.88 8.98
C GLY A 1041 13.27 47.07 8.24
N ASP A 1042 14.40 46.66 8.83
CA ASP A 1042 15.72 46.71 8.18
C ASP A 1042 15.83 45.69 7.02
N ILE A 1043 14.99 44.66 7.02
CA ILE A 1043 14.89 43.62 5.99
C ILE A 1043 13.53 43.75 5.30
N GLY A 1044 13.54 44.26 4.07
CA GLY A 1044 12.33 44.49 3.28
C GLY A 1044 11.78 43.24 2.58
N ALA A 1045 12.61 42.22 2.34
CA ALA A 1045 12.13 40.93 1.83
C ALA A 1045 12.92 39.73 2.37
N VAL A 1046 12.18 38.65 2.65
CA VAL A 1046 12.75 37.38 3.11
C VAL A 1046 12.27 36.24 2.20
N LEU A 1047 13.23 35.47 1.68
CA LEU A 1047 12.98 34.18 1.06
C LEU A 1047 13.13 33.09 2.12
N VAL A 1048 12.09 32.30 2.29
CA VAL A 1048 12.00 31.30 3.35
C VAL A 1048 11.76 29.94 2.73
N ALA A 1049 12.65 28.96 2.94
CA ALA A 1049 12.57 27.66 2.28
C ALA A 1049 12.54 26.47 3.27
N GLY A 1050 11.50 25.63 3.16
CA GLY A 1050 11.25 24.40 3.91
C GLY A 1050 10.26 24.54 5.08
N ASP A 1051 9.88 23.41 5.69
CA ASP A 1051 8.74 23.34 6.61
C ASP A 1051 9.09 23.28 8.11
N ASP A 1052 10.34 22.92 8.48
CA ASP A 1052 10.78 22.85 9.89
C ASP A 1052 11.20 24.21 10.46
N LEU A 1053 10.62 25.25 9.90
CA LEU A 1053 10.79 26.60 10.37
C LEU A 1053 9.69 26.82 11.41
N GLU A 1054 10.02 26.83 12.69
CA GLU A 1054 9.17 27.50 13.69
C GLU A 1054 9.23 29.01 13.41
N LEU A 1055 8.64 29.42 12.28
CA LEU A 1055 8.50 30.82 11.91
C LEU A 1055 7.54 31.42 12.92
N THR A 1056 8.10 31.96 13.99
CA THR A 1056 7.39 32.86 14.86
C THR A 1056 6.79 34.00 14.01
N GLU A 1057 5.74 34.67 14.50
CA GLU A 1057 5.17 35.85 13.84
C GLU A 1057 6.23 36.94 13.51
N ARG A 1058 7.42 36.83 14.10
CA ARG A 1058 8.58 37.70 13.89
C ARG A 1058 9.14 37.65 12.47
N VAL A 1059 8.98 36.56 11.71
CA VAL A 1059 9.44 36.50 10.30
C VAL A 1059 8.42 37.15 9.36
N PHE A 1060 7.13 37.03 9.67
CA PHE A 1060 6.03 37.55 8.85
C PHE A 1060 5.64 38.98 9.22
N GLY A 1061 6.58 39.86 9.58
CA GLY A 1061 6.32 41.23 10.00
C GLY A 1061 5.46 42.03 8.99
N PRO A 1062 4.65 43.00 9.44
CA PRO A 1062 3.72 43.73 8.56
C PRO A 1062 4.40 44.58 7.47
N GLU A 1063 5.69 44.90 7.62
CA GLU A 1063 6.46 45.71 6.66
C GLU A 1063 7.47 44.88 5.83
N THR A 1064 7.51 43.56 6.00
CA THR A 1064 8.45 42.67 5.30
C THR A 1064 7.70 41.82 4.28
N LEU A 1065 8.14 41.85 3.03
CA LEU A 1065 7.61 40.99 1.98
C LEU A 1065 8.16 39.57 2.14
N VAL A 1066 7.30 38.56 2.09
CA VAL A 1066 7.69 37.16 2.34
C VAL A 1066 7.40 36.29 1.14
N ILE A 1067 8.46 35.61 0.66
CA ILE A 1067 8.37 34.55 -0.33
C ILE A 1067 8.63 33.23 0.41
N ALA A 1068 7.61 32.38 0.50
CA ALA A 1068 7.70 31.11 1.18
C ALA A 1068 7.80 29.97 0.16
N MET A 1069 8.80 29.11 0.30
CA MET A 1069 8.92 27.84 -0.40
C MET A 1069 8.61 26.73 0.60
N ALA A 1070 7.46 26.08 0.51
CA ALA A 1070 6.95 25.18 1.56
C ALA A 1070 6.31 23.93 0.96
N THR A 1071 6.35 22.80 1.67
CA THR A 1071 5.68 21.57 1.23
C THR A 1071 4.25 21.46 1.79
N THR A 1072 3.99 22.03 2.97
CA THR A 1072 2.68 21.95 3.63
C THR A 1072 2.13 23.31 4.02
N TRP A 1073 0.81 23.44 3.99
CA TRP A 1073 0.08 24.62 4.43
C TRP A 1073 0.18 24.76 5.95
N ARG A 1074 0.41 25.99 6.38
CA ARG A 1074 0.54 26.37 7.79
C ARG A 1074 -0.08 27.76 7.98
N LYS A 1075 -0.57 28.04 9.19
CA LYS A 1075 -1.32 29.29 9.46
C LYS A 1075 -0.51 30.56 9.23
N ASP A 1076 0.79 30.49 9.46
CA ASP A 1076 1.75 31.57 9.23
C ASP A 1076 1.91 31.92 7.75
N LEU A 1077 1.80 30.94 6.84
CA LEU A 1077 1.84 31.17 5.39
C LEU A 1077 0.73 32.08 4.89
N ALA A 1078 -0.38 32.21 5.63
CA ALA A 1078 -1.46 33.13 5.31
C ALA A 1078 -1.02 34.61 5.27
N ARG A 1079 0.21 34.93 5.72
CA ARG A 1079 0.85 36.26 5.63
C ARG A 1079 1.90 36.38 4.52
N ALA A 1080 2.24 35.30 3.81
CA ALA A 1080 3.21 35.33 2.71
C ALA A 1080 2.67 36.07 1.48
N ASP A 1081 3.53 36.77 0.75
CA ASP A 1081 3.16 37.42 -0.51
C ASP A 1081 3.14 36.43 -1.68
N VAL A 1082 4.07 35.47 -1.65
CA VAL A 1082 4.17 34.37 -2.62
C VAL A 1082 4.41 33.07 -1.88
N VAL A 1083 3.71 32.01 -2.26
CA VAL A 1083 3.97 30.64 -1.80
C VAL A 1083 4.31 29.77 -3.00
N LEU A 1084 5.51 29.19 -3.00
CA LEU A 1084 6.00 28.25 -4.00
C LEU A 1084 6.00 26.84 -3.39
N PRO A 1085 5.17 25.90 -3.87
CA PRO A 1085 5.12 24.57 -3.30
C PRO A 1085 6.42 23.81 -3.60
N LEU A 1086 6.98 23.16 -2.58
CA LEU A 1086 8.15 22.29 -2.70
C LEU A 1086 7.74 20.81 -2.70
N ALA A 1087 8.52 19.97 -3.35
CA ALA A 1087 8.54 18.51 -3.23
C ALA A 1087 8.99 18.09 -1.82
N THR A 1088 8.36 17.05 -1.26
CA THR A 1088 8.79 16.45 0.01
C THR A 1088 10.06 15.62 -0.15
N PHE A 1089 10.64 15.14 0.95
CA PHE A 1089 11.77 14.22 0.91
C PHE A 1089 11.45 12.87 0.22
N ALA A 1090 10.18 12.52 0.09
CA ALA A 1090 9.72 11.35 -0.65
C ALA A 1090 9.61 11.59 -2.17
N GLU A 1091 9.76 12.84 -2.61
CA GLU A 1091 9.57 13.29 -3.99
C GLU A 1091 10.85 13.89 -4.60
N THR A 1092 11.92 14.00 -3.81
CA THR A 1092 13.19 14.63 -4.20
C THR A 1092 14.34 13.65 -4.10
N ASP A 1093 15.36 13.84 -4.94
CA ASP A 1093 16.62 13.13 -4.90
C ASP A 1093 17.73 14.08 -4.43
N GLY A 1094 18.63 13.57 -3.60
CA GLY A 1094 19.76 14.35 -3.11
C GLY A 1094 20.49 13.65 -1.97
N THR A 1095 21.18 14.44 -1.14
CA THR A 1095 21.93 13.92 0.00
C THR A 1095 21.72 14.76 1.26
N ILE A 1096 21.94 14.16 2.43
CA ILE A 1096 22.05 14.86 3.72
C ILE A 1096 23.29 14.40 4.47
N VAL A 1097 23.79 15.19 5.40
CA VAL A 1097 24.84 14.83 6.36
C VAL A 1097 24.24 14.80 7.75
N ASN A 1098 24.27 13.63 8.40
CA ASN A 1098 23.74 13.43 9.75
C ASN A 1098 24.74 13.88 10.84
N SER A 1099 24.37 13.74 12.11
CA SER A 1099 25.20 14.19 13.25
C SER A 1099 26.55 13.48 13.40
N GLU A 1100 26.67 12.21 12.99
CA GLU A 1100 27.96 11.50 12.98
C GLU A 1100 28.85 11.87 11.79
N GLY A 1101 28.37 12.74 10.88
CA GLY A 1101 29.12 13.21 9.71
C GLY A 1101 29.00 12.30 8.49
N ARG A 1102 28.09 11.33 8.51
CA ARG A 1102 27.88 10.41 7.40
C ARG A 1102 27.04 11.05 6.29
N LEU A 1103 27.47 10.89 5.05
CA LEU A 1103 26.68 11.28 3.88
C LEU A 1103 25.61 10.22 3.60
N LEU A 1104 24.35 10.64 3.57
CA LEU A 1104 23.19 9.77 3.42
C LEU A 1104 22.39 10.13 2.16
N PRO A 1105 22.02 9.15 1.32
CA PRO A 1105 21.20 9.41 0.15
C PRO A 1105 19.73 9.64 0.54
N VAL A 1106 19.12 10.65 -0.08
CA VAL A 1106 17.67 10.84 -0.13
C VAL A 1106 17.24 10.46 -1.54
N ARG A 1107 16.32 9.50 -1.65
CA ARG A 1107 15.81 9.00 -2.92
C ARG A 1107 14.32 9.27 -3.04
N ALA A 1108 13.90 9.75 -4.20
CA ALA A 1108 12.50 9.97 -4.52
C ALA A 1108 11.77 8.63 -4.65
N ALA A 1109 10.75 8.44 -3.81
CA ALA A 1109 9.81 7.32 -3.90
C ALA A 1109 8.69 7.61 -4.90
N LEU A 1110 8.26 8.87 -4.99
CA LEU A 1110 7.20 9.36 -5.86
C LEU A 1110 7.73 10.46 -6.80
N PRO A 1111 7.10 10.69 -7.96
CA PRO A 1111 7.33 11.92 -8.72
C PRO A 1111 6.82 13.15 -7.92
N PRO A 1112 7.40 14.35 -8.13
CA PRO A 1112 6.91 15.59 -7.49
C PRO A 1112 5.44 15.87 -7.79
N LEU A 1113 4.61 15.93 -6.76
CA LEU A 1113 3.17 16.24 -6.90
C LEU A 1113 2.92 17.66 -7.42
N THR A 1114 3.91 18.53 -7.25
CA THR A 1114 3.92 19.92 -7.72
C THR A 1114 4.23 20.05 -9.22
N GLY A 1115 4.61 18.94 -9.88
CA GLY A 1115 5.08 18.89 -11.26
C GLY A 1115 6.49 19.46 -11.48
N ARG A 1116 7.17 19.95 -10.45
CA ARG A 1116 8.54 20.50 -10.52
C ARG A 1116 9.37 20.07 -9.31
N SER A 1117 10.62 19.68 -9.54
CA SER A 1117 11.56 19.42 -8.43
C SER A 1117 11.93 20.71 -7.71
N ASN A 1118 12.37 20.59 -6.45
CA ASN A 1118 12.83 21.75 -5.66
C ASN A 1118 13.95 22.53 -6.35
N LEU A 1119 14.93 21.80 -6.90
CA LEU A 1119 16.03 22.37 -7.65
C LEU A 1119 15.56 23.15 -8.89
N ALA A 1120 14.54 22.63 -9.60
CA ALA A 1120 13.95 23.33 -10.75
C ALA A 1120 13.23 24.62 -10.34
N VAL A 1121 12.55 24.65 -9.19
CA VAL A 1121 11.92 25.87 -8.66
C VAL A 1121 12.99 26.93 -8.34
N MET A 1122 14.07 26.54 -7.65
CA MET A 1122 15.17 27.44 -7.30
C MET A 1122 15.91 27.95 -8.55
N ALA A 1123 16.18 27.07 -9.52
CA ALA A 1123 16.81 27.44 -10.78
C ALA A 1123 15.93 28.37 -11.62
N ALA A 1124 14.62 28.17 -11.64
CA ALA A 1124 13.69 29.05 -12.34
C ALA A 1124 13.61 30.44 -11.70
N LEU A 1125 13.66 30.54 -10.37
CA LEU A 1125 13.74 31.83 -9.67
C LEU A 1125 15.05 32.57 -9.98
N ALA A 1126 16.19 31.86 -9.97
CA ALA A 1126 17.47 32.44 -10.36
C ALA A 1126 17.46 32.90 -11.84
N ALA A 1127 16.86 32.13 -12.73
CA ALA A 1127 16.74 32.46 -14.15
C ALA A 1127 15.87 33.70 -14.38
N ALA A 1128 14.77 33.85 -13.64
CA ALA A 1128 13.93 35.04 -13.67
C ALA A 1128 14.69 36.31 -13.23
N MET A 1129 15.76 36.17 -12.45
CA MET A 1129 16.67 37.24 -12.02
C MET A 1129 17.98 37.30 -12.82
N GLY A 1130 18.06 36.61 -13.97
CA GLY A 1130 19.17 36.72 -14.92
C GLY A 1130 20.38 35.80 -14.66
N LYS A 1131 20.25 34.78 -13.81
CA LYS A 1131 21.32 33.81 -13.52
C LYS A 1131 20.89 32.37 -13.86
N LYS A 1132 21.74 31.60 -14.51
CA LYS A 1132 21.45 30.20 -14.88
C LYS A 1132 22.05 29.24 -13.85
N PHE A 1133 21.22 28.46 -13.18
CA PHE A 1133 21.64 27.42 -12.23
C PHE A 1133 21.39 26.01 -12.80
N PRO A 1134 22.13 25.00 -12.33
CA PRO A 1134 21.82 23.59 -12.61
C PRO A 1134 20.46 23.20 -12.00
N ALA A 1135 19.82 22.16 -12.58
CA ALA A 1135 18.46 21.75 -12.21
C ALA A 1135 18.36 20.30 -11.72
N THR A 1136 19.48 19.56 -11.70
CA THR A 1136 19.54 18.17 -11.22
C THR A 1136 20.52 18.03 -10.06
N ALA A 1137 20.26 17.08 -9.17
CA ALA A 1137 21.11 16.86 -7.98
C ALA A 1137 22.56 16.53 -8.34
N ALA A 1138 22.77 15.72 -9.39
CA ALA A 1138 24.11 15.33 -9.86
C ALA A 1138 24.92 16.53 -10.38
N GLU A 1139 24.29 17.42 -11.15
CA GLU A 1139 24.94 18.64 -11.64
C GLU A 1139 25.30 19.59 -10.48
N VAL A 1140 24.38 19.76 -9.53
CA VAL A 1140 24.58 20.62 -8.35
C VAL A 1140 25.75 20.11 -7.50
N LEU A 1141 25.77 18.80 -7.22
CA LEU A 1141 26.81 18.21 -6.40
C LEU A 1141 28.19 18.26 -7.08
N ALA A 1142 28.25 17.99 -8.39
CA ALA A 1142 29.47 18.13 -9.17
C ALA A 1142 30.00 19.58 -9.17
N GLU A 1143 29.10 20.56 -9.23
CA GLU A 1143 29.46 21.97 -9.10
C GLU A 1143 30.00 22.29 -7.71
N ALA A 1144 29.32 21.84 -6.64
CA ALA A 1144 29.77 22.06 -5.26
C ALA A 1144 31.16 21.45 -5.00
N GLN A 1145 31.39 20.23 -5.49
CA GLN A 1145 32.68 19.55 -5.38
C GLN A 1145 33.79 20.27 -6.15
N SER A 1146 33.54 20.65 -7.40
CA SER A 1146 34.55 21.27 -8.27
C SER A 1146 34.87 22.71 -7.87
N ALA A 1147 33.86 23.52 -7.54
CA ALA A 1147 34.04 24.94 -7.22
C ALA A 1147 34.60 25.17 -5.82
N TRP A 1148 34.26 24.30 -4.87
CA TRP A 1148 34.57 24.51 -3.45
C TRP A 1148 35.45 23.43 -2.84
N GLY A 1149 35.69 22.30 -3.54
CA GLY A 1149 36.44 21.18 -2.99
C GLY A 1149 35.74 20.55 -1.80
N VAL A 1150 34.40 20.61 -1.75
CA VAL A 1150 33.62 19.95 -0.69
C VAL A 1150 33.68 18.46 -0.93
N ASP A 1151 34.58 17.78 -0.23
CA ASP A 1151 34.64 16.32 -0.25
C ASP A 1151 33.73 15.76 0.86
N LEU A 1152 32.46 15.59 0.52
CA LEU A 1152 31.48 14.97 1.41
C LEU A 1152 31.78 13.48 1.68
N ALA A 1153 32.63 12.84 0.86
CA ALA A 1153 32.98 11.42 0.98
C ALA A 1153 34.27 11.19 1.79
N ALA A 1154 35.21 12.15 1.81
CA ALA A 1154 36.41 12.05 2.67
C ALA A 1154 36.11 12.14 4.18
N GLN A 1155 34.88 12.53 4.56
CA GLN A 1155 34.41 12.47 5.94
C GLN A 1155 33.89 11.08 6.35
N ASP A 1156 33.68 10.14 5.42
CA ASP A 1156 33.54 8.72 5.74
C ASP A 1156 34.91 8.21 6.19
N GLY A 1157 35.12 8.17 7.51
CA GLY A 1157 36.34 7.67 8.12
C GLY A 1157 36.75 6.34 7.49
N LYS A 1158 37.99 6.29 6.96
CA LYS A 1158 38.65 5.07 6.45
C LYS A 1158 38.49 3.90 7.42
N LYS A 1159 37.41 3.12 7.34
CA LYS A 1159 37.21 1.91 8.16
C LYS A 1159 36.05 0.99 7.72
N GLU A 1160 35.73 0.87 6.43
CA GLU A 1160 34.82 -0.18 5.94
C GLU A 1160 35.41 -1.03 4.80
N ALA A 1161 36.74 -1.18 4.77
CA ALA A 1161 37.42 -2.14 3.89
C ALA A 1161 38.41 -3.00 4.68
N ALA A 1162 37.91 -3.78 5.65
CA ALA A 1162 38.52 -5.02 6.16
C ALA A 1162 37.68 -5.61 7.32
N SER A 1163 36.67 -6.43 7.00
CA SER A 1163 36.22 -7.54 7.84
C SER A 1163 35.39 -8.53 7.04
#